data_AF-A0A4Y2NYQ6-F1
#
_entry.id   AF-A0A4Y2NYQ6-F1
#
_cell.length_a   1.000
_cell.length_b   1.000
_cell.length_c   1.000
_cell.angle_alpha   90.00
_cell.angle_beta   90.00
_cell.angle_gamma   90.00
#
_symmetry.space_group_name_H-M   'P 1'
#
loop_
_entity.id
_entity.type
_entity.pdbx_description
1 polymer ?
#
loop_
_entity_poly.entity_id
_entity_poly.type
_entity_poly.pdbx_seq_one_letter_code
_entity_poly.pdbx_strand_id
1 'polypeptide(L)'
;MSLSTYEQPLQNTENFSHEQGSRSRSPGKENTKSNRKRGRSVTDNGNIVSKRLRSEFPSDLQDEFRQDLSAEERKFAKSVAGRENTPRYNKFLDFLIKKEGKKCLEVLKRERVNLTRLSSILGKAGANSSEAFKDLYDLLFDKHGNKTQYLKTLEEKGVNLANMSSILSKAGASAPKVFKDLYDLWFDEEGNKTRYLKTLEENRINLSNISSILNGTGASAPKAFKDLYNLWFDEEGNKTQYLKTLEENGINLANMSSIISGARANAPKAFKDLYDLWFNEEGNKTQYLKILKEEEINLTNMSSILSRAGANAPKAFKNLYDLWFDEEGHKTQYLKTLEKKGINLANMSSILSGAGANAPKAFKDLYDLWFDEEGNKTPYLKTLKREKINLSNISSILSGAGANAPKAFTDLYDLWFDEEGSKTQYLKTLEIEGMNLSNISSILHGVGANTPKAFKELYNTFFDKQGTKSLYLKILEKEGINLYNISSILNGAGSNAPKAFKELYDLWFDKQGSKTQYLKVLKEEGINLANMSSILSRAGANAPKAFKNLYNLWFDRQGNKTQYLKTLEENGMGIANISGILSGAGSNISKAFKDLYDLWFDEGSKTQYLKTLEKEGINLARISSILHGAGANVPKAFKELYDFWFDAKGKKTRHLKHFIRKKDGERSFTLYNISGILSKAGAKAKDAFERLHNICFNDEGKRTQLLDDFYGAGFMPSNLSGALFGTGVRASSALERLHSACFNEKGERTELLNDFYQVGFLPGHLCSLLSGATDDLEKFHDFCFKGKAKRYLKHFLNDAESFTLSNLSKILHGAGANIYSAFEDFHDVCFDEKGNKMQLLGDFRNAGFVPSYLSNILSMAGANAPHILRKFNECCFNKENYLNHFLTEKTLFTPKDLSKILYGVGINIFPIFGKLHDLCFDKAGNKTSYLNYLIEHHPSREIRNILREKIRKAPTFLDGQNVSEEGKATNAGPKPSNSSERTELEHNLNSLHQSDPRAKRKTRKGSTIWSKNGQNDKILDTVAGSSCS
;
A
#
# COMPACT_ATOMS: atom_id res chain seq x y z
N MET A 1 -52.23 -24.77 2.30
CA MET A 1 -53.69 -24.76 2.55
C MET A 1 -54.01 -23.60 3.47
N SER A 2 -55.06 -22.85 3.11
CA SER A 2 -55.83 -21.89 3.92
C SER A 2 -55.25 -20.49 4.15
N LEU A 3 -55.84 -19.55 3.39
CA LEU A 3 -55.87 -18.09 3.51
C LEU A 3 -56.92 -17.63 4.54
N SER A 4 -56.67 -16.51 5.23
CA SER A 4 -57.55 -15.31 5.33
C SER A 4 -56.89 -14.28 6.27
N THR A 5 -56.45 -13.11 5.81
CA THR A 5 -57.13 -11.79 5.69
C THR A 5 -57.86 -11.31 6.94
N TYR A 6 -57.42 -10.17 7.51
CA TYR A 6 -58.31 -9.10 7.97
C TYR A 6 -57.63 -7.71 7.87
N GLU A 7 -58.42 -6.75 7.40
CA GLU A 7 -58.12 -5.37 7.07
C GLU A 7 -58.05 -4.42 8.30
N GLN A 8 -57.60 -3.20 8.03
CA GLN A 8 -57.28 -2.07 8.93
C GLN A 8 -58.50 -1.47 9.69
N PRO A 9 -58.29 -0.48 10.57
CA PRO A 9 -58.41 0.91 10.08
C PRO A 9 -57.40 1.94 10.65
N LEU A 10 -57.24 3.02 9.87
CA LEU A 10 -56.55 4.28 10.16
C LEU A 10 -57.34 5.17 11.14
N GLN A 11 -56.64 5.94 12.01
CA GLN A 11 -56.48 7.42 11.90
C GLN A 11 -55.90 8.06 13.19
N ASN A 12 -54.92 8.97 12.98
CA ASN A 12 -54.57 10.26 13.63
C ASN A 12 -54.76 10.41 15.16
N THR A 13 -53.83 10.89 15.98
CA THR A 13 -52.98 12.10 16.00
C THR A 13 -51.78 11.79 16.95
N GLU A 14 -50.61 12.45 16.99
CA GLU A 14 -50.33 13.85 17.32
C GLU A 14 -48.80 14.04 17.37
N ASN A 15 -48.33 15.26 17.08
CA ASN A 15 -46.94 15.70 17.20
C ASN A 15 -46.41 15.61 18.65
N PHE A 16 -45.10 15.36 18.86
CA PHE A 16 -44.15 16.36 19.39
C PHE A 16 -42.75 15.78 19.65
N SER A 17 -41.79 16.67 19.43
CA SER A 17 -40.33 16.63 19.48
C SER A 17 -39.69 16.54 20.89
N HIS A 18 -38.42 16.10 20.91
CA HIS A 18 -37.32 16.38 21.88
C HIS A 18 -37.64 16.30 23.39
N GLU A 19 -36.91 15.59 24.25
CA GLU A 19 -35.48 15.71 24.51
C GLU A 19 -35.01 14.63 25.52
N GLN A 20 -33.72 14.65 25.83
CA GLN A 20 -32.88 13.66 26.49
C GLN A 20 -33.32 13.27 27.92
N GLY A 21 -33.33 11.95 28.19
CA GLY A 21 -33.55 11.37 29.51
C GLY A 21 -32.43 10.42 29.92
N SER A 22 -31.72 10.81 30.97
CA SER A 22 -30.64 10.20 31.72
C SER A 22 -30.90 8.74 32.13
N ARG A 23 -29.90 7.85 31.93
CA ARG A 23 -29.94 6.48 32.43
C ARG A 23 -29.65 6.41 33.94
N SER A 24 -30.69 6.06 34.67
CA SER A 24 -30.70 5.56 36.04
C SER A 24 -29.97 4.22 36.16
N ARG A 25 -29.18 4.09 37.23
CA ARG A 25 -28.61 2.83 37.73
C ARG A 25 -29.54 2.28 38.82
N SER A 26 -29.82 0.98 38.75
CA SER A 26 -30.34 0.20 39.88
C SER A 26 -29.40 -0.98 40.20
N PRO A 27 -29.40 -1.49 41.46
CA PRO A 27 -28.27 -2.22 42.04
C PRO A 27 -28.53 -3.73 42.23
N GLY A 28 -27.46 -4.50 42.41
CA GLY A 28 -27.50 -5.90 42.85
C GLY A 28 -26.15 -6.34 43.41
N LYS A 29 -26.14 -6.77 44.68
CA LYS A 29 -25.06 -7.46 45.42
C LYS A 29 -24.82 -8.85 44.77
N GLU A 30 -23.70 -9.58 44.91
CA GLU A 30 -22.99 -9.99 46.14
C GLU A 30 -21.69 -10.79 45.79
N ASN A 31 -20.66 -10.66 46.67
CA ASN A 31 -19.55 -11.58 47.04
C ASN A 31 -18.64 -12.31 46.01
N THR A 32 -17.33 -12.02 46.03
CA THR A 32 -16.28 -12.79 46.77
C THR A 32 -14.85 -12.22 46.63
N LYS A 33 -14.00 -12.57 47.60
CA LYS A 33 -12.73 -11.97 48.06
C LYS A 33 -11.51 -12.16 47.12
N SER A 34 -10.59 -11.19 47.13
CA SER A 34 -9.15 -11.49 47.30
C SER A 34 -8.37 -10.29 47.89
N ASN A 35 -7.57 -10.61 48.90
CA ASN A 35 -6.81 -9.69 49.75
C ASN A 35 -5.53 -9.16 49.08
N ARG A 36 -5.15 -7.90 49.38
CA ARG A 36 -3.74 -7.53 49.54
C ARG A 36 -3.54 -6.71 50.81
N LYS A 37 -2.83 -7.35 51.75
CA LYS A 37 -2.46 -6.90 53.09
C LYS A 37 -1.62 -5.62 53.06
N ARG A 38 -1.93 -4.71 53.99
CA ARG A 38 -1.15 -3.54 54.35
C ARG A 38 -0.64 -3.78 55.78
N GLY A 39 0.67 -3.87 55.97
CA GLY A 39 1.28 -3.99 57.29
C GLY A 39 1.16 -2.67 58.05
N ARG A 40 0.49 -2.71 59.22
CA ARG A 40 0.54 -1.70 60.27
C ARG A 40 1.64 -2.08 61.27
N SER A 41 2.35 -1.10 61.81
CA SER A 41 2.92 -1.20 63.15
C SER A 41 2.01 -0.46 64.14
N VAL A 42 1.88 -1.06 65.31
CA VAL A 42 1.00 -0.73 66.43
C VAL A 42 1.83 -0.05 67.52
N THR A 43 1.28 1.00 68.15
CA THR A 43 1.40 1.22 69.60
C THR A 43 0.10 1.85 70.09
N ASP A 44 -0.24 1.47 71.32
CA ASP A 44 -1.55 1.45 71.94
C ASP A 44 -1.79 2.64 72.89
N ASN A 45 -3.04 2.74 73.33
CA ASN A 45 -3.60 3.45 74.49
C ASN A 45 -4.00 4.94 74.38
N GLY A 46 -5.27 5.17 74.73
CA GLY A 46 -5.70 6.37 75.45
C GLY A 46 -6.96 7.05 74.91
N ASN A 47 -8.14 6.51 75.25
CA ASN A 47 -9.40 7.24 75.17
C ASN A 47 -9.34 8.48 76.08
N ILE A 48 -9.27 9.68 75.49
CA ILE A 48 -9.73 10.92 76.13
C ILE A 48 -10.63 11.64 75.15
N VAL A 49 -11.90 11.74 75.54
CA VAL A 49 -12.91 12.63 74.99
C VAL A 49 -12.37 14.05 75.04
N SER A 50 -12.16 14.66 73.87
CA SER A 50 -12.06 16.12 73.78
C SER A 50 -12.92 16.60 72.62
N LYS A 51 -14.01 17.27 73.01
CA LYS A 51 -14.98 17.96 72.14
C LYS A 51 -14.21 18.87 71.18
N ARG A 52 -14.14 18.48 69.91
CA ARG A 52 -13.65 19.34 68.85
C ARG A 52 -14.74 20.36 68.54
N LEU A 53 -14.54 21.61 68.96
CA LEU A 53 -15.29 22.75 68.43
C LEU A 53 -15.32 22.64 66.91
N ARG A 54 -16.51 22.46 66.34
CA ARG A 54 -16.78 22.88 64.97
C ARG A 54 -16.65 24.40 64.98
N SER A 55 -15.56 24.92 64.43
CA SER A 55 -15.64 26.26 63.85
C SER A 55 -16.53 26.11 62.62
N GLU A 56 -17.78 26.52 62.76
CA GLU A 56 -18.63 26.85 61.63
C GLU A 56 -17.92 27.95 60.84
N PHE A 57 -17.35 27.57 59.69
CA PHE A 57 -17.12 28.53 58.62
C PHE A 57 -18.32 28.42 57.67
N PRO A 58 -18.95 29.53 57.27
CA PRO A 58 -20.08 29.50 56.36
C PRO A 58 -19.67 28.87 55.01
N SER A 59 -20.37 27.83 54.60
CA SER A 59 -20.20 27.17 53.29
C SER A 59 -20.61 28.03 52.12
N ASP A 60 -21.39 29.09 52.37
CA ASP A 60 -22.19 29.74 51.32
C ASP A 60 -21.45 30.90 50.64
N LEU A 61 -20.29 31.33 51.16
CA LEU A 61 -19.42 32.34 50.53
C LEU A 61 -18.21 31.75 49.78
N GLN A 62 -17.98 30.43 49.84
CA GLN A 62 -16.85 29.79 49.14
C GLN A 62 -17.18 29.25 47.74
N ASP A 63 -18.47 29.11 47.40
CA ASP A 63 -18.88 28.56 46.10
C ASP A 63 -18.93 29.61 44.97
N GLU A 64 -19.12 30.90 45.30
CA GLU A 64 -19.20 31.98 44.30
C GLU A 64 -17.85 32.26 43.61
N PHE A 65 -16.72 32.07 44.31
CA PHE A 65 -15.37 32.32 43.75
C PHE A 65 -14.76 31.13 43.00
N ARG A 66 -15.38 29.94 43.03
CA ARG A 66 -14.86 28.71 42.39
C ARG A 66 -15.22 28.59 40.91
N GLN A 67 -16.09 29.47 40.39
CA GLN A 67 -16.51 29.48 38.99
C GLN A 67 -15.45 30.09 38.02
N ASP A 68 -14.47 30.83 38.54
CA ASP A 68 -13.47 31.59 37.76
C ASP A 68 -12.36 30.74 37.10
N LEU A 69 -12.26 29.44 37.42
CA LEU A 69 -11.24 28.55 36.87
C LEU A 69 -11.79 27.61 35.79
N SER A 70 -11.00 27.42 34.75
CA SER A 70 -11.19 26.39 33.74
C SER A 70 -11.01 24.98 34.33
N ALA A 71 -11.55 23.97 33.64
CA ALA A 71 -11.33 22.57 33.99
C ALA A 71 -9.84 22.17 33.97
N GLU A 72 -9.02 22.84 33.16
CA GLU A 72 -7.57 22.59 33.06
C GLU A 72 -6.81 23.11 34.28
N GLU A 73 -7.13 24.30 34.78
CA GLU A 73 -6.49 24.88 35.97
C GLU A 73 -6.85 24.12 37.26
N ARG A 74 -8.09 23.61 37.37
CA ARG A 74 -8.46 22.71 38.48
C ARG A 74 -7.67 21.40 38.43
N LYS A 75 -7.48 20.81 37.24
CA LYS A 75 -6.62 19.63 37.05
C LYS A 75 -5.16 19.93 37.38
N PHE A 76 -4.66 21.11 37.01
CA PHE A 76 -3.33 21.58 37.35
C PHE A 76 -3.14 21.66 38.88
N ALA A 77 -4.03 22.37 39.59
CA ALA A 77 -4.01 22.49 41.04
C ALA A 77 -4.02 21.12 41.73
N LYS A 78 -4.84 20.19 41.23
CA LYS A 78 -4.95 18.82 41.76
C LYS A 78 -3.65 18.03 41.60
N SER A 79 -2.97 18.19 40.48
CA SER A 79 -1.70 17.50 40.22
C SER A 79 -0.56 18.01 41.10
N VAL A 80 -0.51 19.32 41.33
CA VAL A 80 0.58 19.99 42.06
C VAL A 80 0.39 19.90 43.57
N ALA A 81 -0.80 20.27 44.07
CA ALA A 81 -1.09 20.35 45.52
C ALA A 81 -1.75 19.08 46.10
N GLY A 82 -2.27 18.18 45.25
CA GLY A 82 -2.87 16.90 45.65
C GLY A 82 -4.40 16.91 45.64
N ARG A 83 -5.02 16.06 46.47
CA ARG A 83 -6.48 15.83 46.44
C ARG A 83 -7.27 17.12 46.70
N GLU A 84 -8.37 17.27 45.95
CA GLU A 84 -9.37 18.33 46.14
C GLU A 84 -9.89 18.36 47.59
N ASN A 85 -10.28 19.56 48.04
CA ASN A 85 -10.80 19.82 49.39
C ASN A 85 -9.83 19.52 50.55
N THR A 86 -8.53 19.36 50.26
CA THR A 86 -7.50 19.35 51.31
C THR A 86 -7.02 20.76 51.61
N PRO A 87 -6.59 21.08 52.84
CA PRO A 87 -6.13 22.44 53.19
C PRO A 87 -5.04 22.96 52.25
N ARG A 88 -4.08 22.10 51.87
CA ARG A 88 -3.03 22.43 50.89
C ARG A 88 -3.56 22.69 49.48
N TYR A 89 -4.56 21.94 49.03
CA TYR A 89 -5.17 22.15 47.71
C TYR A 89 -5.94 23.47 47.70
N ASN A 90 -6.75 23.73 48.73
CA ASN A 90 -7.50 24.98 48.83
C ASN A 90 -6.55 26.18 48.93
N LYS A 91 -5.46 26.09 49.71
CA LYS A 91 -4.43 27.14 49.78
C LYS A 91 -3.78 27.43 48.43
N PHE A 92 -3.46 26.40 47.65
CA PHE A 92 -2.90 26.59 46.31
C PHE A 92 -3.94 27.14 45.33
N LEU A 93 -5.17 26.64 45.39
CA LEU A 93 -6.28 27.11 44.57
C LEU A 93 -6.58 28.59 44.84
N ASP A 94 -6.63 28.99 46.11
CA ASP A 94 -6.76 30.39 46.53
C ASP A 94 -5.63 31.24 45.96
N PHE A 95 -4.39 30.74 45.99
CA PHE A 95 -3.25 31.43 45.36
C PHE A 95 -3.42 31.58 43.84
N LEU A 96 -3.95 30.56 43.14
CA LEU A 96 -4.17 30.62 41.69
C LEU A 96 -5.32 31.58 41.30
N ILE A 97 -6.33 31.75 42.16
CA ILE A 97 -7.48 32.62 41.92
C ILE A 97 -7.22 34.06 42.37
N LYS A 98 -6.35 34.28 43.37
CA LYS A 98 -6.10 35.59 43.99
C LYS A 98 -4.72 36.15 43.69
N LYS A 99 -4.60 37.49 43.74
CA LYS A 99 -3.33 38.25 43.72
C LYS A 99 -2.42 37.92 42.51
N GLU A 100 -1.30 37.25 42.77
CA GLU A 100 -0.16 37.09 41.87
C GLU A 100 -0.23 35.79 41.05
N GLY A 101 -0.85 34.72 41.60
CA GLY A 101 -1.00 33.46 40.88
C GLY A 101 -1.91 33.56 39.66
N LYS A 102 -2.98 34.38 39.73
CA LYS A 102 -3.87 34.67 38.58
C LYS A 102 -3.10 35.34 37.44
N LYS A 103 -2.26 36.34 37.76
CA LYS A 103 -1.37 37.01 36.79
C LYS A 103 -0.40 36.02 36.14
N CYS A 104 0.18 35.11 36.92
CA CYS A 104 1.08 34.08 36.40
C CYS A 104 0.36 33.16 35.37
N LEU A 105 -0.87 32.73 35.68
CA LEU A 105 -1.68 31.91 34.77
C LEU A 105 -2.02 32.64 33.46
N GLU A 106 -2.34 33.93 33.52
CA GLU A 106 -2.61 34.76 32.34
C GLU A 106 -1.38 34.85 31.42
N VAL A 107 -0.19 35.08 31.99
CA VAL A 107 1.07 35.08 31.23
C VAL A 107 1.33 33.72 30.59
N LEU A 108 1.17 32.62 31.32
CA LEU A 108 1.35 31.26 30.78
C LEU A 108 0.42 30.99 29.59
N LYS A 109 -0.83 31.45 29.64
CA LYS A 109 -1.79 31.34 28.52
C LYS A 109 -1.37 32.20 27.32
N ARG A 110 -1.00 33.46 27.56
CA ARG A 110 -0.53 34.39 26.52
C ARG A 110 0.68 33.84 25.77
N GLU A 111 1.64 33.31 26.52
CA GLU A 111 2.90 32.76 26.00
C GLU A 111 2.79 31.29 25.55
N ARG A 112 1.57 30.72 25.57
CA ARG A 112 1.26 29.35 25.15
C ARG A 112 2.08 28.27 25.88
N VAL A 113 2.49 28.51 27.12
CA VAL A 113 3.15 27.51 27.97
C VAL A 113 2.10 26.57 28.55
N ASN A 114 2.21 25.28 28.20
CA ASN A 114 1.21 24.28 28.56
C ASN A 114 1.26 23.93 30.06
N LEU A 115 0.15 24.15 30.78
CA LEU A 115 0.00 23.84 32.22
C LEU A 115 0.27 22.37 32.55
N THR A 116 0.03 21.44 31.62
CA THR A 116 0.34 20.02 31.79
C THR A 116 1.85 19.78 31.97
N ARG A 117 2.70 20.57 31.30
CA ARG A 117 4.16 20.45 31.43
C ARG A 117 4.65 20.94 32.79
N LEU A 118 4.12 22.07 33.26
CA LEU A 118 4.41 22.59 34.61
C LEU A 118 3.87 21.65 35.68
N SER A 119 2.65 21.12 35.49
CA SER A 119 2.03 20.11 36.36
C SER A 119 2.88 18.84 36.46
N SER A 120 3.50 18.40 35.35
CA SER A 120 4.44 17.28 35.37
C SER A 120 5.63 17.56 36.28
N ILE A 121 6.28 18.72 36.14
CA ILE A 121 7.48 19.10 36.91
C ILE A 121 7.12 19.27 38.40
N LEU A 122 6.11 20.09 38.69
CA LEU A 122 5.66 20.45 40.03
C LEU A 122 4.82 19.36 40.71
N GLY A 123 4.57 18.24 40.04
CA GLY A 123 3.78 17.14 40.56
C GLY A 123 4.28 16.70 41.94
N LYS A 124 3.37 16.58 42.91
CA LYS A 124 3.66 16.29 44.33
C LYS A 124 4.35 17.40 45.14
N ALA A 125 4.34 18.67 44.70
CA ALA A 125 4.82 19.78 45.55
C ALA A 125 4.04 19.91 46.87
N GLY A 126 2.76 19.52 46.89
CA GLY A 126 1.99 19.36 48.12
C GLY A 126 1.80 20.67 48.88
N ALA A 127 2.32 20.75 50.12
CA ALA A 127 2.18 21.93 50.97
C ALA A 127 2.95 23.16 50.44
N ASN A 128 4.01 22.93 49.66
CA ASN A 128 4.87 23.98 49.10
C ASN A 128 4.49 24.29 47.64
N SER A 129 3.25 24.00 47.25
CA SER A 129 2.77 24.13 45.87
C SER A 129 2.77 25.58 45.37
N SER A 130 2.33 26.53 46.20
CA SER A 130 2.34 27.97 45.86
C SER A 130 3.75 28.50 45.61
N GLU A 131 4.67 28.19 46.54
CA GLU A 131 6.07 28.61 46.48
C GLU A 131 6.79 27.97 45.29
N ALA A 132 6.74 26.64 45.15
CA ALA A 132 7.40 25.95 44.05
C ALA A 132 6.87 26.36 42.66
N PHE A 133 5.56 26.63 42.55
CA PHE A 133 5.00 27.17 41.30
C PHE A 133 5.51 28.58 41.02
N LYS A 134 5.52 29.45 42.04
CA LYS A 134 5.97 30.82 41.91
C LYS A 134 7.46 30.90 41.55
N ASP A 135 8.30 30.16 42.25
CA ASP A 135 9.74 30.11 42.00
C ASP A 135 10.06 29.56 40.60
N LEU A 136 9.34 28.50 40.17
CA LEU A 136 9.49 27.98 38.81
C LEU A 136 8.97 28.98 37.76
N TYR A 137 7.90 29.71 38.07
CA TYR A 137 7.40 30.77 37.21
C TYR A 137 8.43 31.90 37.08
N ASP A 138 9.02 32.35 38.18
CA ASP A 138 10.01 33.44 38.20
C ASP A 138 11.33 33.05 37.52
N LEU A 139 11.63 31.74 37.44
CA LEU A 139 12.70 31.23 36.58
C LEU A 139 12.38 31.35 35.09
N LEU A 140 11.11 31.22 34.70
CA LEU A 140 10.68 31.21 33.29
C LEU A 140 10.26 32.60 32.79
N PHE A 141 9.78 33.46 33.69
CA PHE A 141 9.24 34.78 33.40
C PHE A 141 9.73 35.84 34.39
N ASP A 142 10.01 37.04 33.89
CA ASP A 142 10.35 38.19 34.74
C ASP A 142 9.11 38.78 35.43
N LYS A 143 9.32 39.81 36.25
CA LYS A 143 8.24 40.51 36.97
C LYS A 143 7.20 41.18 36.05
N HIS A 144 7.55 41.43 34.78
CA HIS A 144 6.66 42.00 33.76
C HIS A 144 5.96 40.91 32.92
N GLY A 145 6.28 39.64 33.14
CA GLY A 145 5.75 38.51 32.38
C GLY A 145 6.44 38.29 31.04
N ASN A 146 7.64 38.84 30.83
CA ASN A 146 8.45 38.51 29.66
C ASN A 146 9.26 37.24 29.93
N LYS A 147 9.50 36.44 28.89
CA LYS A 147 10.35 35.24 28.99
C LYS A 147 11.75 35.62 29.50
N THR A 148 12.22 34.94 30.54
CA THR A 148 13.60 35.03 30.99
C THR A 148 14.55 34.39 29.98
N GLN A 149 15.85 34.55 30.21
CA GLN A 149 16.88 33.89 29.41
C GLN A 149 16.71 32.36 29.37
N TYR A 150 16.32 31.73 30.49
CA TYR A 150 16.12 30.28 30.55
C TYR A 150 15.15 29.77 29.48
N LEU A 151 13.97 30.39 29.36
CA LEU A 151 12.96 29.95 28.41
C LEU A 151 13.31 30.38 26.97
N LYS A 152 13.89 31.57 26.78
CA LYS A 152 14.36 32.05 25.46
C LYS A 152 15.42 31.11 24.89
N THR A 153 16.44 30.76 25.67
CA THR A 153 17.52 29.87 25.24
C THR A 153 17.01 28.48 24.86
N LEU A 154 16.08 27.89 25.63
CA LEU A 154 15.47 26.60 25.27
C LEU A 154 14.76 26.65 23.91
N GLU A 155 13.99 27.71 23.64
CA GLU A 155 13.27 27.90 22.37
C GLU A 155 14.23 28.15 21.20
N GLU A 156 15.17 29.08 21.35
CA GLU A 156 16.13 29.47 20.31
C GLU A 156 17.09 28.33 19.94
N LYS A 157 17.53 27.54 20.92
CA LYS A 157 18.45 26.41 20.69
C LYS A 157 17.71 25.11 20.33
N GLY A 158 16.38 25.16 20.17
CA GLY A 158 15.56 24.02 19.73
C GLY A 158 15.37 22.92 20.78
N VAL A 159 15.64 23.20 22.07
CA VAL A 159 15.45 22.25 23.17
C VAL A 159 14.01 22.33 23.66
N ASN A 160 13.22 21.30 23.37
CA ASN A 160 11.81 21.27 23.75
C ASN A 160 11.64 21.19 25.27
N LEU A 161 10.94 22.17 25.88
CA LEU A 161 10.55 22.16 27.30
C LEU A 161 9.85 20.85 27.73
N ALA A 162 9.20 20.14 26.80
CA ALA A 162 8.64 18.81 27.06
C ALA A 162 9.70 17.77 27.46
N ASN A 163 10.91 17.82 26.89
CA ASN A 163 12.00 16.91 27.25
C ASN A 163 12.47 17.17 28.68
N MET A 164 12.69 18.43 29.02
CA MET A 164 13.07 18.81 30.38
C MET A 164 11.94 18.47 31.38
N SER A 165 10.69 18.77 31.04
CA SER A 165 9.50 18.44 31.86
C SER A 165 9.31 16.93 32.07
N SER A 166 9.66 16.12 31.06
CA SER A 166 9.67 14.66 31.14
C SER A 166 10.72 14.17 32.16
N ILE A 167 11.94 14.69 32.08
CA ILE A 167 13.05 14.32 32.98
C ILE A 167 12.75 14.75 34.42
N LEU A 168 12.31 16.00 34.60
CA LEU A 168 12.01 16.61 35.89
C LEU A 168 10.63 16.22 36.45
N SER A 169 9.90 15.29 35.81
CA SER A 169 8.56 14.92 36.24
C SER A 169 8.56 14.46 37.70
N LYS A 170 7.67 15.05 38.51
CA LYS A 170 7.53 14.85 39.96
C LYS A 170 8.72 15.34 40.79
N ALA A 171 9.45 16.34 40.32
CA ALA A 171 10.42 17.07 41.14
C ALA A 171 9.75 17.79 42.33
N GLY A 172 8.48 18.18 42.18
CA GLY A 172 7.67 18.71 43.27
C GLY A 172 8.22 20.04 43.80
N ALA A 173 8.42 20.14 45.11
CA ALA A 173 8.91 21.36 45.75
C ALA A 173 10.34 21.75 45.30
N SER A 174 11.16 20.78 44.90
CA SER A 174 12.53 21.03 44.42
C SER A 174 12.60 21.46 42.96
N ALA A 175 11.46 21.52 42.26
CA ALA A 175 11.36 21.82 40.83
C ALA A 175 12.17 23.04 40.36
N PRO A 176 12.10 24.22 41.02
CA PRO A 176 12.84 25.40 40.58
C PRO A 176 14.35 25.15 40.58
N LYS A 177 14.86 24.62 41.71
CA LYS A 177 16.28 24.30 41.87
C LYS A 177 16.75 23.29 40.83
N VAL A 178 16.04 22.17 40.67
CA VAL A 178 16.51 21.12 39.74
C VAL A 178 16.30 21.47 38.27
N PHE A 179 15.37 22.38 37.97
CA PHE A 179 15.25 22.99 36.65
C PHE A 179 16.50 23.81 36.34
N LYS A 180 16.90 24.69 37.26
CA LYS A 180 18.12 25.48 37.13
C LYS A 180 19.36 24.58 37.04
N ASP A 181 19.52 23.63 37.95
CA ASP A 181 20.68 22.73 37.96
C ASP A 181 20.80 21.92 36.65
N LEU A 182 19.68 21.47 36.05
CA LEU A 182 19.70 20.78 34.77
C LEU A 182 19.92 21.74 33.60
N TYR A 183 19.39 22.96 33.67
CA TYR A 183 19.66 24.01 32.69
C TYR A 183 21.15 24.37 32.68
N ASP A 184 21.77 24.55 33.84
CA ASP A 184 23.18 24.91 34.00
C ASP A 184 24.12 23.79 33.50
N LEU A 185 23.64 22.53 33.47
CA LEU A 185 24.36 21.44 32.80
C LEU A 185 24.27 21.53 31.28
N TRP A 186 23.24 22.16 30.73
CA TRP A 186 22.99 22.25 29.30
C TRP A 186 23.45 23.56 28.68
N PHE A 187 23.36 24.66 29.43
CA PHE A 187 23.68 26.01 29.00
C PHE A 187 24.50 26.75 30.05
N ASP A 188 25.42 27.61 29.60
CA ASP A 188 26.15 28.53 30.48
C ASP A 188 25.32 29.78 30.82
N GLU A 189 25.92 30.70 31.60
CA GLU A 189 25.27 31.93 32.05
C GLU A 189 24.90 32.86 30.88
N GLU A 190 25.59 32.77 29.74
CA GLU A 190 25.29 33.49 28.51
C GLU A 190 24.25 32.76 27.62
N GLY A 191 23.84 31.55 27.97
CA GLY A 191 22.88 30.74 27.21
C GLY A 191 23.51 29.99 26.02
N ASN A 192 24.83 29.89 25.97
CA ASN A 192 25.51 29.01 25.02
C ASN A 192 25.46 27.57 25.51
N LYS A 193 25.45 26.62 24.58
CA LYS A 193 25.51 25.19 24.93
C LYS A 193 26.81 24.91 25.67
N THR A 194 26.70 24.26 26.83
CA THR A 194 27.85 23.73 27.55
C THR A 194 28.51 22.61 26.75
N ARG A 195 29.67 22.16 27.22
CA ARG A 195 30.35 20.98 26.68
C ARG A 195 29.41 19.77 26.59
N TYR A 196 28.59 19.54 27.62
CA TYR A 196 27.68 18.40 27.67
C TYR A 196 26.78 18.31 26.43
N LEU A 197 26.08 19.40 26.08
CA LEU A 197 25.20 19.41 24.91
C LEU A 197 26.00 19.39 23.59
N LYS A 198 27.10 20.14 23.50
CA LYS A 198 27.96 20.15 22.29
C LYS A 198 28.43 18.75 21.95
N THR A 199 28.99 18.03 22.93
CA THR A 199 29.49 16.66 22.76
C THR A 199 28.38 15.68 22.37
N LEU A 200 27.18 15.79 22.96
CA LEU A 200 26.05 14.95 22.57
C LEU A 200 25.63 15.17 21.10
N GLU A 201 25.60 16.43 20.64
CA GLU A 201 25.22 16.78 19.26
C GLU A 201 26.27 16.35 18.23
N GLU A 202 27.55 16.58 18.52
CA GLU A 202 28.68 16.13 17.69
C GLU A 202 28.66 14.61 17.49
N ASN A 203 28.26 13.87 18.52
CA ASN A 203 28.11 12.41 18.49
C ASN A 203 26.70 11.94 18.07
N ARG A 204 25.84 12.85 17.58
CA ARG A 204 24.47 12.58 17.09
C ARG A 204 23.56 11.86 18.12
N ILE A 205 23.80 12.07 19.41
CA ILE A 205 22.95 11.54 20.49
C ILE A 205 21.78 12.49 20.71
N ASN A 206 20.57 12.00 20.47
CA ASN A 206 19.36 12.82 20.57
C ASN A 206 18.93 13.00 22.04
N LEU A 207 18.66 14.24 22.47
CA LEU A 207 18.07 14.57 23.78
C LEU A 207 16.75 13.85 24.05
N SER A 208 15.99 13.47 23.02
CA SER A 208 14.78 12.66 23.17
C SER A 208 15.09 11.26 23.75
N ASN A 209 16.21 10.65 23.38
CA ASN A 209 16.66 9.36 23.93
C ASN A 209 17.00 9.52 25.41
N ILE A 210 17.75 10.56 25.77
CA ILE A 210 18.11 10.86 27.16
C ILE A 210 16.85 11.14 27.99
N SER A 211 15.92 11.93 27.47
CA SER A 211 14.62 12.20 28.08
C SER A 211 13.80 10.91 28.28
N SER A 212 13.88 9.95 27.36
CA SER A 212 13.22 8.65 27.49
C SER A 212 13.87 7.78 28.57
N ILE A 213 15.20 7.76 28.66
CA ILE A 213 15.97 7.04 29.70
C ILE A 213 15.68 7.62 31.09
N LEU A 214 15.76 8.95 31.21
CA LEU A 214 15.63 9.70 32.45
C LEU A 214 14.19 10.17 32.75
N ASN A 215 13.18 9.62 32.06
CA ASN A 215 11.79 10.02 32.24
C ASN A 215 11.32 9.83 33.69
N GLY A 216 10.90 10.92 34.33
CA GLY A 216 10.42 10.91 35.72
C GLY A 216 11.51 10.70 36.76
N THR A 217 12.73 11.14 36.47
CA THR A 217 13.83 11.19 37.44
C THR A 217 13.55 12.21 38.55
N GLY A 218 12.86 13.30 38.23
CA GLY A 218 12.44 14.30 39.21
C GLY A 218 13.64 14.99 39.85
N ALA A 219 13.70 15.01 41.18
CA ALA A 219 14.72 15.75 41.93
C ALA A 219 16.17 15.26 41.69
N SER A 220 16.37 14.02 41.27
CA SER A 220 17.70 13.46 40.99
C SER A 220 18.17 13.67 39.55
N ALA A 221 17.44 14.44 38.74
CA ALA A 221 17.66 14.56 37.31
C ALA A 221 19.05 15.12 36.92
N PRO A 222 19.54 16.23 37.51
CA PRO A 222 20.85 16.76 37.17
C PRO A 222 21.96 15.73 37.43
N LYS A 223 21.89 15.05 38.59
CA LYS A 223 22.84 13.99 38.96
C LYS A 223 22.77 12.82 37.99
N ALA A 224 21.58 12.28 37.72
CA ALA A 224 21.45 11.13 36.82
C ALA A 224 21.86 11.44 35.37
N PHE A 225 21.62 12.67 34.91
CA PHE A 225 22.12 13.13 33.61
C PHE A 225 23.64 13.16 33.59
N LYS A 226 24.26 13.79 34.60
CA LYS A 226 25.72 13.90 34.69
C LYS A 226 26.39 12.53 34.83
N ASP A 227 25.87 11.67 35.70
CA ASP A 227 26.38 10.31 35.91
C ASP A 227 26.28 9.47 34.62
N LEU A 228 25.18 9.59 33.86
CA LEU A 228 25.03 8.90 32.57
C LEU A 228 25.96 9.48 31.50
N TYR A 229 26.12 10.80 31.47
CA TYR A 229 27.06 11.46 30.57
C TYR A 229 28.50 11.00 30.85
N ASN A 230 28.89 10.92 32.12
CA ASN A 230 30.23 10.50 32.54
C ASN A 230 30.53 9.02 32.22
N LEU A 231 29.50 8.19 32.03
CA LEU A 231 29.69 6.83 31.48
C LEU A 231 29.96 6.86 29.99
N TRP A 232 29.49 7.88 29.27
CA TRP A 232 29.62 7.98 27.81
C TRP A 232 30.84 8.80 27.38
N PHE A 233 31.15 9.86 28.13
CA PHE A 233 32.19 10.81 27.83
C PHE A 233 33.02 11.13 29.07
N ASP A 234 34.32 11.35 28.89
CA ASP A 234 35.20 11.86 29.94
C ASP A 234 34.97 13.37 30.19
N GLU A 235 35.72 13.94 31.14
CA GLU A 235 35.66 15.37 31.44
C GLU A 235 36.02 16.22 30.21
N GLU A 236 36.89 15.68 29.34
CA GLU A 236 37.29 16.21 28.04
C GLU A 236 36.24 16.02 26.92
N GLY A 237 35.11 15.38 27.18
CA GLY A 237 34.09 15.11 26.15
C GLY A 237 34.52 14.08 25.10
N ASN A 238 35.64 13.39 25.30
CA ASN A 238 36.01 12.24 24.48
C ASN A 238 35.19 11.03 24.91
N LYS A 239 34.90 10.14 23.96
CA LYS A 239 34.21 8.88 24.25
C LYS A 239 35.02 8.05 25.26
N THR A 240 34.35 7.61 26.31
CA THR A 240 34.89 6.61 27.25
C THR A 240 35.05 5.26 26.55
N GLN A 241 35.72 4.33 27.21
CA GLN A 241 35.81 2.94 26.76
C GLN A 241 34.42 2.32 26.52
N TYR A 242 33.40 2.66 27.32
CA TYR A 242 32.04 2.14 27.14
C TYR A 242 31.47 2.41 25.73
N LEU A 243 31.52 3.67 25.27
CA LEU A 243 31.01 4.01 23.93
C LEU A 243 31.91 3.50 22.81
N LYS A 244 33.24 3.57 22.98
CA LYS A 244 34.19 3.04 21.99
C LYS A 244 33.94 1.55 21.73
N THR A 245 33.83 0.75 22.79
CA THR A 245 33.54 -0.68 22.70
C THR A 245 32.21 -0.97 22.01
N LEU A 246 31.14 -0.22 22.33
CA LEU A 246 29.84 -0.40 21.67
C LEU A 246 29.92 -0.13 20.16
N GLU A 247 30.61 0.93 19.74
CA GLU A 247 30.76 1.31 18.33
C GLU A 247 31.63 0.33 17.54
N GLU A 248 32.77 -0.07 18.10
CA GLU A 248 33.69 -1.05 17.49
C GLU A 248 33.00 -2.41 17.28
N ASN A 249 32.06 -2.76 18.15
CA ASN A 249 31.27 -3.98 18.05
C ASN A 249 29.96 -3.83 17.26
N GLY A 250 29.73 -2.67 16.65
CA GLY A 250 28.54 -2.38 15.83
C GLY A 250 27.23 -2.33 16.61
N ILE A 251 27.29 -2.14 17.94
CA ILE A 251 26.12 -1.99 18.80
C ILE A 251 25.70 -0.53 18.83
N ASN A 252 24.54 -0.24 18.25
CA ASN A 252 23.98 1.11 18.26
C ASN A 252 23.55 1.51 19.69
N LEU A 253 24.05 2.64 20.21
CA LEU A 253 23.65 3.20 21.50
C LEU A 253 22.12 3.37 21.61
N ALA A 254 21.41 3.60 20.51
CA ALA A 254 19.96 3.67 20.47
C ALA A 254 19.28 2.35 20.90
N ASN A 255 19.89 1.19 20.61
CA ASN A 255 19.36 -0.11 21.04
C ASN A 255 19.45 -0.24 22.56
N MET A 256 20.63 0.05 23.14
CA MET A 256 20.79 0.02 24.60
C MET A 256 19.89 1.06 25.28
N SER A 257 19.84 2.28 24.73
CA SER A 257 18.95 3.36 25.19
C SER A 257 17.48 2.94 25.19
N SER A 258 17.04 2.21 24.16
CA SER A 258 15.69 1.66 24.07
C SER A 258 15.41 0.65 25.19
N ILE A 259 16.36 -0.23 25.50
CA ILE A 259 16.25 -1.23 26.57
C ILE A 259 16.13 -0.54 27.94
N ILE A 260 17.06 0.39 28.25
CA ILE A 260 17.09 1.09 29.55
C ILE A 260 16.13 2.29 29.63
N SER A 261 15.31 2.51 28.59
CA SER A 261 14.30 3.56 28.60
C SER A 261 13.39 3.43 29.82
N GLY A 262 13.20 4.52 30.56
CA GLY A 262 12.44 4.54 31.81
C GLY A 262 13.20 4.05 33.04
N ALA A 263 14.53 3.92 32.99
CA ALA A 263 15.36 3.60 34.16
C ALA A 263 15.42 4.75 35.20
N ARG A 264 15.14 5.98 34.79
CA ARG A 264 15.07 7.17 35.67
C ARG A 264 16.42 7.43 36.36
N ALA A 265 16.41 7.74 37.66
CA ALA A 265 17.60 7.92 38.49
C ALA A 265 18.56 6.71 38.47
N ASN A 266 18.06 5.51 38.15
CA ASN A 266 18.87 4.29 38.06
C ASN A 266 19.48 4.07 36.66
N ALA A 267 19.31 5.01 35.73
CA ALA A 267 19.83 4.88 34.37
C ALA A 267 21.34 4.64 34.27
N PRO A 268 22.21 5.36 35.01
CA PRO A 268 23.65 5.10 34.97
C PRO A 268 23.97 3.67 35.40
N LYS A 269 23.35 3.21 36.49
CA LYS A 269 23.50 1.84 36.98
C LYS A 269 22.99 0.81 35.96
N ALA A 270 21.79 1.00 35.42
CA ALA A 270 21.21 0.08 34.44
C ALA A 270 22.03 -0.01 33.14
N PHE A 271 22.62 1.12 32.70
CA PHE A 271 23.54 1.15 31.57
C PHE A 271 24.80 0.34 31.89
N LYS A 272 25.45 0.63 33.02
CA LYS A 272 26.69 -0.05 33.42
C LYS A 272 26.47 -1.54 33.62
N ASP A 273 25.47 -1.94 34.41
CA ASP A 273 25.16 -3.34 34.68
C ASP A 273 24.83 -4.13 33.39
N LEU A 274 24.19 -3.49 32.40
CA LEU A 274 23.91 -4.11 31.10
C LEU A 274 25.17 -4.18 30.22
N TYR A 275 26.01 -3.15 30.26
CA TYR A 275 27.31 -3.17 29.60
C TYR A 275 28.18 -4.29 30.16
N ASP A 276 28.26 -4.44 31.48
CA ASP A 276 29.08 -5.45 32.16
C ASP A 276 28.58 -6.88 31.88
N LEU A 277 27.30 -7.06 31.50
CA LEU A 277 26.82 -8.33 30.97
C LEU A 277 27.29 -8.59 29.54
N TRP A 278 27.54 -7.55 28.75
CA TRP A 278 27.91 -7.66 27.34
C TRP A 278 29.42 -7.68 27.13
N PHE A 279 30.14 -6.96 27.97
CA PHE A 279 31.59 -6.75 27.89
C PHE A 279 32.21 -6.87 29.27
N ASN A 280 33.43 -7.40 29.32
CA ASN A 280 34.24 -7.38 30.53
C ASN A 280 34.95 -6.02 30.72
N GLU A 281 35.76 -5.90 31.77
CA GLU A 281 36.49 -4.66 32.09
C GLU A 281 37.45 -4.21 30.97
N GLU A 282 38.04 -5.15 30.23
CA GLU A 282 38.89 -4.85 29.07
C GLU A 282 38.10 -4.48 27.80
N GLY A 283 36.76 -4.54 27.82
CA GLY A 283 35.90 -4.29 26.65
C GLY A 283 35.75 -5.50 25.71
N ASN A 284 36.24 -6.67 26.10
CA ASN A 284 36.04 -7.90 25.35
C ASN A 284 34.62 -8.44 25.57
N LYS A 285 34.03 -9.01 24.52
CA LYS A 285 32.70 -9.66 24.63
C LYS A 285 32.73 -10.74 25.71
N THR A 286 31.75 -10.70 26.60
CA THR A 286 31.47 -11.80 27.52
C THR A 286 30.94 -13.02 26.74
N GLN A 287 30.79 -14.15 27.43
CA GLN A 287 30.17 -15.35 26.87
C GLN A 287 28.80 -15.06 26.26
N TYR A 288 27.99 -14.19 26.89
CA TYR A 288 26.65 -13.84 26.42
C TYR A 288 26.63 -13.32 24.98
N LEU A 289 27.48 -12.33 24.66
CA LEU A 289 27.54 -11.78 23.30
C LEU A 289 28.31 -12.67 22.31
N LYS A 290 29.28 -13.47 22.79
CA LYS A 290 29.99 -14.44 21.94
C LYS A 290 29.00 -15.48 21.39
N ILE A 291 28.23 -16.10 22.29
CA ILE A 291 27.25 -17.14 21.96
C ILE A 291 26.12 -16.59 21.07
N LEU A 292 25.56 -15.41 21.40
CA LEU A 292 24.55 -14.78 20.54
C LEU A 292 25.06 -14.53 19.10
N LYS A 293 26.34 -14.19 18.94
CA LYS A 293 26.96 -13.99 17.62
C LYS A 293 27.21 -15.31 16.89
N GLU A 294 27.74 -16.32 17.59
CA GLU A 294 28.01 -17.65 17.06
C GLU A 294 26.73 -18.34 16.57
N GLU A 295 25.64 -18.15 17.32
CA GLU A 295 24.32 -18.70 16.99
C GLU A 295 23.49 -17.81 16.06
N GLU A 296 24.13 -16.81 15.44
CA GLU A 296 23.52 -15.85 14.50
C GLU A 296 22.26 -15.14 15.04
N ILE A 297 22.10 -15.04 16.37
CA ILE A 297 20.99 -14.35 17.00
C ILE A 297 21.22 -12.84 16.94
N ASN A 298 20.36 -12.15 16.20
CA ASN A 298 20.45 -10.70 16.06
C ASN A 298 20.12 -9.99 17.38
N LEU A 299 21.10 -9.29 17.96
CA LEU A 299 20.93 -8.47 19.17
C LEU A 299 19.80 -7.43 19.04
N THR A 300 19.48 -6.98 17.82
CA THR A 300 18.35 -6.09 17.55
C THR A 300 17.01 -6.73 17.90
N ASN A 301 16.84 -8.04 17.65
CA ASN A 301 15.62 -8.75 18.01
C ASN A 301 15.46 -8.82 19.54
N MET A 302 16.54 -9.16 20.25
CA MET A 302 16.53 -9.18 21.71
C MET A 302 16.30 -7.78 22.29
N SER A 303 16.94 -6.75 21.73
CA SER A 303 16.75 -5.35 22.12
C SER A 303 15.31 -4.88 21.89
N SER A 304 14.67 -5.33 20.81
CA SER A 304 13.26 -5.05 20.53
C SER A 304 12.35 -5.66 21.59
N ILE A 305 12.59 -6.91 21.99
CA ILE A 305 11.84 -7.60 23.06
C ILE A 305 12.02 -6.88 24.40
N LEU A 306 13.25 -6.53 24.74
CA LEU A 306 13.64 -5.91 26.01
C LEU A 306 13.42 -4.39 26.06
N SER A 307 12.92 -3.78 24.98
CA SER A 307 12.66 -2.33 24.95
C SER A 307 11.78 -1.92 26.14
N ARG A 308 12.17 -0.83 26.81
CA ARG A 308 11.54 -0.29 28.03
C ARG A 308 11.60 -1.21 29.25
N ALA A 309 12.62 -2.07 29.35
CA ALA A 309 12.91 -2.80 30.59
C ALA A 309 13.38 -1.86 31.72
N GLY A 310 13.95 -0.71 31.37
CA GLY A 310 14.35 0.33 32.32
C GLY A 310 15.41 -0.17 33.29
N ALA A 311 15.23 0.08 34.59
CA ALA A 311 16.20 -0.32 35.61
C ALA A 311 16.37 -1.86 35.74
N ASN A 312 15.40 -2.64 35.25
CA ASN A 312 15.45 -4.10 35.28
C ASN A 312 16.09 -4.71 34.01
N ALA A 313 16.61 -3.88 33.11
CA ALA A 313 17.22 -4.31 31.86
C ALA A 313 18.29 -5.42 32.01
N PRO A 314 19.28 -5.31 32.91
CA PRO A 314 20.30 -6.36 33.06
C PRO A 314 19.68 -7.70 33.47
N LYS A 315 18.77 -7.67 34.46
CA LYS A 315 18.05 -8.87 34.93
C LYS A 315 17.18 -9.49 33.83
N ALA A 316 16.46 -8.66 33.08
CA ALA A 316 15.59 -9.13 32.01
C ALA A 316 16.38 -9.72 30.84
N PHE A 317 17.53 -9.13 30.50
CA PHE A 317 18.47 -9.67 29.53
C PHE A 317 18.97 -11.04 29.97
N LYS A 318 19.53 -11.14 31.19
CA LYS A 318 20.06 -12.40 31.72
C LYS A 318 18.99 -13.48 31.76
N ASN A 319 17.82 -13.20 32.32
CA ASN A 319 16.74 -14.18 32.40
C ASN A 319 16.22 -14.63 31.01
N LEU A 320 16.22 -13.75 30.00
CA LEU A 320 15.84 -14.14 28.64
C LEU A 320 16.94 -14.98 27.97
N TYR A 321 18.20 -14.62 28.21
CA TYR A 321 19.34 -15.42 27.78
C TYR A 321 19.32 -16.82 28.41
N ASP A 322 19.08 -16.92 29.71
CA ASP A 322 19.04 -18.21 30.44
C ASP A 322 17.85 -19.09 29.99
N LEU A 323 16.83 -18.52 29.33
CA LEU A 323 15.78 -19.30 28.65
C LEU A 323 16.24 -19.83 27.30
N TRP A 324 17.20 -19.17 26.65
CA TRP A 324 17.69 -19.52 25.32
C TRP A 324 18.92 -20.43 25.37
N PHE A 325 19.78 -20.22 26.37
CA PHE A 325 21.04 -20.90 26.56
C PHE A 325 21.20 -21.36 28.00
N ASP A 326 21.86 -22.50 28.22
CA ASP A 326 22.28 -22.96 29.54
C ASP A 326 23.55 -22.21 30.01
N GLU A 327 24.08 -22.59 31.18
CA GLU A 327 25.25 -21.94 31.79
C GLU A 327 26.52 -22.14 30.94
N GLU A 328 26.62 -23.26 30.23
CA GLU A 328 27.70 -23.57 29.29
C GLU A 328 27.54 -22.91 27.92
N GLY A 329 26.36 -22.33 27.64
CA GLY A 329 26.08 -21.64 26.39
C GLY A 329 25.42 -22.48 25.30
N HIS A 330 25.04 -23.71 25.59
CA HIS A 330 24.30 -24.54 24.65
C HIS A 330 22.83 -24.12 24.61
N LYS A 331 22.21 -24.23 23.43
CA LYS A 331 20.78 -23.98 23.29
C LYS A 331 19.97 -24.85 24.25
N THR A 332 19.08 -24.23 24.99
CA THR A 332 18.08 -24.93 25.79
C THR A 332 17.06 -25.64 24.88
N GLN A 333 16.18 -26.45 25.48
CA GLN A 333 15.07 -27.08 24.77
C GLN A 333 14.16 -26.08 24.05
N TYR A 334 14.06 -24.84 24.56
CA TYR A 334 13.21 -23.79 23.99
C TYR A 334 13.67 -23.43 22.58
N LEU A 335 14.94 -23.03 22.41
CA LEU A 335 15.49 -22.68 21.10
C LEU A 335 15.60 -23.90 20.17
N LYS A 336 16.06 -25.05 20.69
CA LYS A 336 16.15 -26.30 19.92
C LYS A 336 14.80 -26.67 19.29
N THR A 337 13.71 -26.53 20.05
CA THR A 337 12.36 -26.82 19.56
C THR A 337 11.89 -25.82 18.52
N LEU A 338 12.10 -24.51 18.74
CA LEU A 338 11.73 -23.47 17.76
C LEU A 338 12.42 -23.71 16.42
N GLU A 339 13.73 -23.97 16.42
CA GLU A 339 14.51 -24.26 15.21
C GLU A 339 14.04 -25.55 14.52
N LYS A 340 13.94 -26.65 15.27
CA LYS A 340 13.49 -27.96 14.74
C LYS A 340 12.10 -27.89 14.12
N LYS A 341 11.23 -27.05 14.65
CA LYS A 341 9.84 -26.88 14.17
C LYS A 341 9.70 -25.74 13.16
N GLY A 342 10.80 -25.11 12.75
CA GLY A 342 10.84 -24.06 11.72
C GLY A 342 10.21 -22.73 12.14
N ILE A 343 10.11 -22.45 13.44
CA ILE A 343 9.61 -21.17 13.95
C ILE A 343 10.76 -20.17 14.00
N ASN A 344 10.65 -19.12 13.18
CA ASN A 344 11.63 -18.06 13.13
C ASN A 344 11.59 -17.20 14.41
N LEU A 345 12.72 -17.06 15.10
CA LEU A 345 12.86 -16.20 16.27
C LEU A 345 12.46 -14.74 15.99
N ALA A 346 12.62 -14.27 14.75
CA ALA A 346 12.17 -12.94 14.31
C ALA A 346 10.65 -12.77 14.44
N ASN A 347 9.86 -13.83 14.18
CA ASN A 347 8.41 -13.78 14.34
C ASN A 347 8.04 -13.64 15.83
N MET A 348 8.74 -14.37 16.69
CA MET A 348 8.52 -14.29 18.14
C MET A 348 8.98 -12.94 18.70
N SER A 349 10.12 -12.40 18.24
CA SER A 349 10.56 -11.07 18.64
C SER A 349 9.63 -9.96 18.15
N SER A 350 9.01 -10.13 16.98
CA SER A 350 7.98 -9.20 16.50
C SER A 350 6.78 -9.17 17.43
N ILE A 351 6.29 -10.34 17.85
CA ILE A 351 5.15 -10.47 18.79
C ILE A 351 5.50 -9.88 20.16
N LEU A 352 6.67 -10.24 20.70
CA LEU A 352 7.13 -9.88 22.04
C LEU A 352 7.81 -8.50 22.11
N SER A 353 7.85 -7.76 21.01
CA SER A 353 8.45 -6.43 20.95
C SER A 353 7.83 -5.51 22.02
N GLY A 354 8.68 -4.87 22.82
CA GLY A 354 8.27 -4.01 23.94
C GLY A 354 7.76 -4.74 25.19
N ALA A 355 8.04 -6.03 25.35
CA ALA A 355 7.74 -6.75 26.59
C ALA A 355 8.56 -6.25 27.80
N GLY A 356 9.75 -5.68 27.54
CA GLY A 356 10.58 -5.03 28.54
C GLY A 356 11.00 -6.01 29.64
N ALA A 357 10.80 -5.61 30.90
CA ALA A 357 11.18 -6.43 32.05
C ALA A 357 10.41 -7.76 32.15
N ASN A 358 9.25 -7.87 31.49
CA ASN A 358 8.43 -9.09 31.48
C ASN A 358 8.74 -10.02 30.30
N ALA A 359 9.75 -9.68 29.48
CA ALA A 359 10.13 -10.46 28.31
C ALA A 359 10.38 -11.96 28.58
N PRO A 360 11.13 -12.37 29.62
CA PRO A 360 11.37 -13.79 29.89
C PRO A 360 10.06 -14.54 30.15
N LYS A 361 9.18 -13.94 30.97
CA LYS A 361 7.87 -14.52 31.27
C LYS A 361 7.01 -14.63 30.02
N ALA A 362 6.91 -13.55 29.24
CA ALA A 362 6.08 -13.53 28.03
C ALA A 362 6.60 -14.50 26.95
N PHE A 363 7.92 -14.67 26.84
CA PHE A 363 8.54 -15.68 25.98
C PHE A 363 8.13 -17.09 26.41
N LYS A 364 8.33 -17.41 27.70
CA LYS A 364 7.98 -18.72 28.25
C LYS A 364 6.48 -19.02 28.11
N ASP A 365 5.63 -18.11 28.55
CA ASP A 365 4.17 -18.27 28.48
C ASP A 365 3.69 -18.48 27.02
N LEU A 366 4.30 -17.79 26.04
CA LEU A 366 3.96 -17.98 24.62
C LEU A 366 4.49 -19.29 24.07
N TYR A 367 5.69 -19.71 24.50
CA TYR A 367 6.24 -21.01 24.15
C TYR A 367 5.36 -22.13 24.69
N ASP A 368 4.94 -22.06 25.95
CA ASP A 368 4.12 -23.08 26.62
C ASP A 368 2.71 -23.18 26.00
N LEU A 369 2.22 -22.11 25.35
CA LEU A 369 1.01 -22.17 24.53
C LEU A 369 1.23 -22.92 23.21
N TRP A 370 2.46 -22.94 22.69
CA TRP A 370 2.80 -23.54 21.40
C TRP A 370 3.33 -24.97 21.51
N PHE A 371 4.05 -25.24 22.59
CA PHE A 371 4.72 -26.50 22.87
C PHE A 371 4.52 -26.95 24.31
N ASP A 372 4.43 -28.26 24.51
CA ASP A 372 4.51 -28.86 25.85
C ASP A 372 5.96 -28.95 26.34
N GLU A 373 6.14 -29.50 27.55
CA GLU A 373 7.45 -29.62 28.21
C GLU A 373 8.43 -30.48 27.39
N GLU A 374 7.93 -31.46 26.63
CA GLU A 374 8.71 -32.31 25.73
C GLU A 374 8.98 -31.68 24.35
N GLY A 375 8.46 -30.47 24.08
CA GLY A 375 8.63 -29.77 22.80
C GLY A 375 7.71 -30.27 21.66
N ASN A 376 6.67 -31.02 21.99
CA ASN A 376 5.61 -31.38 21.06
C ASN A 376 4.60 -30.25 20.92
N LYS A 377 3.94 -30.19 19.76
CA LYS A 377 2.94 -29.15 19.49
C LYS A 377 1.72 -29.36 20.39
N THR A 378 1.31 -28.30 21.08
CA THR A 378 0.05 -28.24 21.81
C THR A 378 -1.15 -28.34 20.85
N PRO A 379 -2.38 -28.54 21.36
CA PRO A 379 -3.60 -28.48 20.55
C PRO A 379 -3.69 -27.21 19.70
N TYR A 380 -3.26 -26.04 20.22
CA TYR A 380 -3.23 -24.78 19.49
C TYR A 380 -2.47 -24.88 18.17
N LEU A 381 -1.19 -25.28 18.20
CA LEU A 381 -0.38 -25.39 16.97
C LEU A 381 -0.80 -26.56 16.06
N LYS A 382 -1.36 -27.64 16.63
CA LYS A 382 -1.90 -28.75 15.85
C LYS A 382 -3.09 -28.28 15.01
N THR A 383 -4.03 -27.55 15.61
CA THR A 383 -5.19 -26.95 14.92
C THR A 383 -4.75 -25.97 13.85
N LEU A 384 -3.88 -25.01 14.18
CA LEU A 384 -3.40 -24.03 13.18
C LEU A 384 -2.72 -24.70 11.98
N LYS A 385 -1.96 -25.79 12.19
CA LYS A 385 -1.36 -26.56 11.09
C LYS A 385 -2.41 -27.28 10.25
N ARG A 386 -3.40 -27.93 10.89
CA ARG A 386 -4.51 -28.61 10.20
C ARG A 386 -5.26 -27.65 9.28
N GLU A 387 -5.52 -26.44 9.77
CA GLU A 387 -6.24 -25.39 9.04
C GLU A 387 -5.33 -24.56 8.10
N LYS A 388 -4.08 -24.98 7.89
CA LYS A 388 -3.10 -24.30 7.02
C LYS A 388 -2.88 -22.83 7.37
N ILE A 389 -3.05 -22.46 8.65
CA ILE A 389 -2.79 -21.11 9.15
C ILE A 389 -1.30 -20.93 9.41
N ASN A 390 -0.71 -19.96 8.71
CA ASN A 390 0.70 -19.64 8.84
C ASN A 390 0.97 -18.77 10.09
N LEU A 391 1.95 -19.16 10.92
CA LEU A 391 2.39 -18.39 12.08
C LEU A 391 2.89 -16.98 11.74
N SER A 392 3.38 -16.74 10.53
CA SER A 392 3.72 -15.39 10.07
C SER A 392 2.50 -14.46 10.01
N ASN A 393 1.31 -14.98 9.67
CA ASN A 393 0.08 -14.19 9.70
C ASN A 393 -0.31 -13.82 11.13
N ILE A 394 -0.16 -14.76 12.08
CA ILE A 394 -0.41 -14.51 13.50
C ILE A 394 0.61 -13.50 14.06
N SER A 395 1.89 -13.69 13.73
CA SER A 395 2.97 -12.77 14.13
C SER A 395 2.76 -11.37 13.58
N SER A 396 2.31 -11.24 12.33
CA SER A 396 1.95 -9.96 11.71
C SER A 396 0.85 -9.24 12.49
N ILE A 397 -0.22 -9.95 12.91
CA ILE A 397 -1.35 -9.36 13.63
C ILE A 397 -0.95 -9.02 15.08
N LEU A 398 -0.29 -9.95 15.77
CA LEU A 398 0.13 -9.82 17.17
C LEU A 398 1.45 -9.06 17.36
N SER A 399 2.02 -8.51 16.28
CA SER A 399 3.26 -7.73 16.34
C SER A 399 3.11 -6.57 17.33
N GLY A 400 4.05 -6.45 18.28
CA GLY A 400 4.03 -5.45 19.35
C GLY A 400 3.06 -5.75 20.49
N ALA A 401 2.54 -6.97 20.64
CA ALA A 401 1.75 -7.36 21.80
C ALA A 401 2.56 -7.36 23.11
N GLY A 402 3.88 -7.55 23.01
CA GLY A 402 4.82 -7.46 24.12
C GLY A 402 4.47 -8.45 25.23
N ALA A 403 4.39 -7.97 26.47
CA ALA A 403 4.09 -8.79 27.63
C ALA A 403 2.68 -9.43 27.62
N ASN A 404 1.75 -8.90 26.81
CA ASN A 404 0.39 -9.40 26.68
C ASN A 404 0.22 -10.41 25.52
N ALA A 405 1.29 -10.77 24.84
CA ALA A 405 1.25 -11.68 23.69
C ALA A 405 0.58 -13.03 23.98
N PRO A 406 0.86 -13.75 25.09
CA PRO A 406 0.22 -15.03 25.37
C PRO A 406 -1.30 -14.89 25.46
N LYS A 407 -1.78 -13.91 26.22
CA LYS A 407 -3.22 -13.62 26.34
C LYS A 407 -3.85 -13.25 25.00
N ALA A 408 -3.21 -12.36 24.24
CA ALA A 408 -3.75 -11.93 22.95
C ALA A 408 -3.78 -13.07 21.91
N PHE A 409 -2.84 -14.01 21.98
CA PHE A 409 -2.86 -15.23 21.19
C PHE A 409 -4.04 -16.12 21.56
N THR A 410 -4.22 -16.43 22.85
CA THR A 410 -5.34 -17.26 23.34
C THR A 410 -6.68 -16.63 23.00
N ASP A 411 -6.89 -15.37 23.36
CA ASP A 411 -8.14 -14.65 23.08
C ASP A 411 -8.47 -14.59 21.56
N LEU A 412 -7.45 -14.56 20.68
CA LEU A 412 -7.65 -14.61 19.23
C LEU A 412 -7.96 -16.03 18.76
N TYR A 413 -7.25 -17.03 19.29
CA TYR A 413 -7.51 -18.42 18.98
C TYR A 413 -8.94 -18.80 19.34
N ASP A 414 -9.43 -18.39 20.51
CA ASP A 414 -10.79 -18.68 20.98
C ASP A 414 -11.88 -17.96 20.16
N LEU A 415 -11.51 -16.91 19.41
CA LEU A 415 -12.41 -16.31 18.42
C LEU A 415 -12.45 -17.10 17.11
N TRP A 416 -11.38 -17.81 16.78
CA TRP A 416 -11.24 -18.57 15.54
C TRP A 416 -11.65 -20.03 15.67
N PHE A 417 -11.43 -20.62 16.83
CA PHE A 417 -11.62 -22.02 17.15
C PHE A 417 -12.38 -22.17 18.46
N ASP A 418 -13.24 -23.17 18.52
CA ASP A 418 -13.83 -23.63 19.79
C ASP A 418 -12.87 -24.53 20.58
N GLU A 419 -13.32 -25.02 21.73
CA GLU A 419 -12.54 -25.87 22.62
C GLU A 419 -12.07 -27.19 21.96
N GLU A 420 -12.83 -27.69 20.97
CA GLU A 420 -12.48 -28.89 20.19
C GLU A 420 -11.51 -28.59 19.03
N GLY A 421 -11.19 -27.30 18.81
CA GLY A 421 -10.35 -26.83 17.71
C GLY A 421 -11.11 -26.73 16.37
N SER A 422 -12.44 -26.79 16.38
CA SER A 422 -13.27 -26.60 15.20
C SER A 422 -13.46 -25.11 14.91
N LYS A 423 -13.53 -24.73 13.62
CA LYS A 423 -13.72 -23.32 13.23
C LYS A 423 -15.02 -22.78 13.83
N THR A 424 -14.93 -21.64 14.49
CA THR A 424 -16.10 -20.89 14.93
C THR A 424 -16.85 -20.31 13.74
N GLN A 425 -18.04 -19.78 14.00
CA GLN A 425 -18.83 -19.05 13.00
C GLN A 425 -18.08 -17.87 12.38
N TYR A 426 -17.15 -17.24 13.12
CA TYR A 426 -16.35 -16.13 12.60
C TYR A 426 -15.51 -16.55 11.39
N LEU A 427 -14.70 -17.62 11.52
CA LEU A 427 -13.87 -18.08 10.42
C LEU A 427 -14.69 -18.72 9.30
N LYS A 428 -15.71 -19.52 9.63
CA LYS A 428 -16.60 -20.15 8.63
C LYS A 428 -17.22 -19.11 7.70
N THR A 429 -17.76 -18.02 8.26
CA THR A 429 -18.37 -16.94 7.47
C THR A 429 -17.34 -16.25 6.58
N LEU A 430 -16.15 -15.94 7.11
CA LEU A 430 -15.10 -15.26 6.33
C LEU A 430 -14.62 -16.10 5.14
N GLU A 431 -14.48 -17.43 5.33
CA GLU A 431 -14.09 -18.34 4.25
C GLU A 431 -15.16 -18.46 3.15
N ILE A 432 -16.44 -18.56 3.53
CA ILE A 432 -17.56 -18.57 2.57
C ILE A 432 -17.57 -17.30 1.72
N GLU A 433 -17.24 -16.16 2.32
CA GLU A 433 -17.19 -14.86 1.65
C GLU A 433 -15.85 -14.58 0.93
N GLY A 434 -15.02 -15.60 0.75
CA GLY A 434 -13.77 -15.51 0.00
C GLY A 434 -12.65 -14.72 0.69
N MET A 435 -12.79 -14.39 1.98
CA MET A 435 -11.70 -13.83 2.78
C MET A 435 -10.83 -14.94 3.34
N ASN A 436 -9.56 -14.95 2.92
CA ASN A 436 -8.57 -15.80 3.56
C ASN A 436 -7.89 -15.06 4.73
N LEU A 437 -7.15 -15.81 5.55
CA LEU A 437 -6.47 -15.24 6.70
C LEU A 437 -5.37 -14.23 6.33
N SER A 438 -4.80 -14.30 5.13
CA SER A 438 -3.83 -13.30 4.68
C SER A 438 -4.48 -11.93 4.48
N ASN A 439 -5.74 -11.87 4.01
CA ASN A 439 -6.51 -10.62 3.91
C ASN A 439 -6.73 -10.02 5.30
N ILE A 440 -7.18 -10.82 6.26
CA ILE A 440 -7.43 -10.38 7.64
C ILE A 440 -6.12 -9.92 8.29
N SER A 441 -5.04 -10.69 8.12
CA SER A 441 -3.71 -10.34 8.65
C SER A 441 -3.16 -9.06 8.04
N SER A 442 -3.40 -8.84 6.75
CA SER A 442 -3.08 -7.60 6.06
C SER A 442 -3.83 -6.40 6.64
N ILE A 443 -5.13 -6.53 6.94
CA ILE A 443 -5.92 -5.45 7.54
C ILE A 443 -5.47 -5.19 8.98
N LEU A 444 -5.37 -6.24 9.79
CA LEU A 444 -5.07 -6.18 11.23
C LEU A 444 -3.57 -6.22 11.55
N HIS A 445 -2.72 -5.87 10.59
CA HIS A 445 -1.27 -5.83 10.79
C HIS A 445 -0.90 -4.89 11.94
N GLY A 446 -0.04 -5.35 12.85
CA GLY A 446 0.53 -4.54 13.93
C GLY A 446 -0.44 -4.10 15.03
N VAL A 447 -1.57 -4.81 15.22
CA VAL A 447 -2.53 -4.48 16.29
C VAL A 447 -2.00 -4.86 17.68
N GLY A 448 -1.22 -5.93 17.77
CA GLY A 448 -0.61 -6.38 19.01
C GLY A 448 -1.65 -6.88 20.02
N ALA A 449 -1.60 -6.40 21.26
CA ALA A 449 -2.41 -6.92 22.36
C ALA A 449 -3.94 -6.72 22.19
N ASN A 450 -4.36 -5.75 21.37
CA ASN A 450 -5.78 -5.45 21.14
C ASN A 450 -6.40 -6.26 20.00
N THR A 451 -5.66 -7.22 19.45
CA THR A 451 -6.04 -8.01 18.27
C THR A 451 -7.42 -8.66 18.38
N PRO A 452 -7.75 -9.38 19.47
CA PRO A 452 -9.06 -10.03 19.59
C PRO A 452 -10.22 -9.03 19.49
N LYS A 453 -10.06 -7.87 20.14
CA LYS A 453 -11.04 -6.78 20.09
C LYS A 453 -11.16 -6.21 18.67
N ALA A 454 -10.05 -5.89 18.02
CA ALA A 454 -10.04 -5.32 16.68
C ALA A 454 -10.63 -6.29 15.63
N PHE A 455 -10.29 -7.58 15.73
CA PHE A 455 -10.87 -8.62 14.88
C PHE A 455 -12.40 -8.67 15.03
N LYS A 456 -12.89 -8.72 16.28
CA LYS A 456 -14.32 -8.77 16.56
C LYS A 456 -15.06 -7.51 16.09
N GLU A 457 -14.49 -6.32 16.27
CA GLU A 457 -15.05 -5.06 15.77
C GLU A 457 -15.09 -5.01 14.24
N LEU A 458 -14.05 -5.52 13.56
CA LEU A 458 -14.01 -5.62 12.11
C LEU A 458 -15.06 -6.60 11.60
N TYR A 459 -15.14 -7.80 12.19
CA TYR A 459 -16.17 -8.77 11.84
C TYR A 459 -17.56 -8.19 12.00
N ASN A 460 -17.86 -7.57 13.15
CA ASN A 460 -19.17 -6.96 13.43
C ASN A 460 -19.51 -5.76 12.52
N THR A 461 -18.55 -5.24 11.77
CA THR A 461 -18.79 -4.21 10.75
C THR A 461 -19.29 -4.83 9.44
N PHE A 462 -18.82 -6.03 9.14
CA PHE A 462 -19.14 -6.77 7.92
C PHE A 462 -20.32 -7.72 8.09
N PHE A 463 -20.49 -8.29 9.29
CA PHE A 463 -21.46 -9.34 9.58
C PHE A 463 -22.17 -9.07 10.90
N ASP A 464 -23.38 -9.62 11.03
CA ASP A 464 -24.03 -9.74 12.33
C ASP A 464 -23.51 -10.96 13.12
N LYS A 465 -24.09 -11.20 14.30
CA LYS A 465 -23.71 -12.33 15.15
C LYS A 465 -23.99 -13.69 14.50
N GLN A 466 -24.94 -13.75 13.58
CA GLN A 466 -25.32 -14.94 12.81
C GLN A 466 -24.49 -15.11 11.52
N GLY A 467 -23.53 -14.22 11.25
CA GLY A 467 -22.74 -14.27 10.03
C GLY A 467 -23.48 -13.73 8.79
N THR A 468 -24.63 -13.07 8.98
CA THR A 468 -25.34 -12.43 7.87
C THR A 468 -24.61 -11.15 7.47
N LYS A 469 -24.41 -10.93 6.17
CA LYS A 469 -23.85 -9.68 5.63
C LYS A 469 -24.59 -8.45 6.16
N SER A 470 -23.82 -7.48 6.62
CA SER A 470 -24.33 -6.16 6.98
C SER A 470 -24.88 -5.42 5.75
N LEU A 471 -25.70 -4.40 6.00
CA LEU A 471 -26.22 -3.54 4.94
C LEU A 471 -25.09 -2.94 4.09
N TYR A 472 -23.97 -2.58 4.73
CA TYR A 472 -22.78 -2.04 4.07
C TYR A 472 -22.25 -2.96 2.96
N LEU A 473 -22.06 -4.24 3.26
CA LEU A 473 -21.54 -5.19 2.28
C LEU A 473 -22.54 -5.45 1.15
N LYS A 474 -23.82 -5.62 1.48
CA LYS A 474 -24.88 -5.85 0.47
C LYS A 474 -24.94 -4.73 -0.57
N ILE A 475 -24.69 -3.49 -0.16
CA ILE A 475 -24.69 -2.34 -1.07
C ILE A 475 -23.41 -2.28 -1.90
N LEU A 476 -22.25 -2.52 -1.28
CA LEU A 476 -20.97 -2.54 -1.99
C LEU A 476 -20.92 -3.64 -3.06
N GLU A 477 -21.47 -4.82 -2.79
CA GLU A 477 -21.52 -5.94 -3.74
C GLU A 477 -22.35 -5.60 -4.98
N LYS A 478 -23.49 -4.91 -4.81
CA LYS A 478 -24.30 -4.40 -5.94
C LYS A 478 -23.53 -3.40 -6.81
N GLU A 479 -22.51 -2.76 -6.26
CA GLU A 479 -21.64 -1.81 -6.93
C GLU A 479 -20.31 -2.44 -7.40
N GLY A 480 -20.21 -3.78 -7.38
CA GLY A 480 -19.05 -4.54 -7.84
C GLY A 480 -17.86 -4.52 -6.88
N ILE A 481 -18.07 -4.15 -5.60
CA ILE A 481 -17.04 -4.11 -4.56
C ILE A 481 -17.25 -5.25 -3.58
N ASN A 482 -16.26 -6.13 -3.49
CA ASN A 482 -16.26 -7.26 -2.56
C ASN A 482 -15.23 -7.06 -1.43
N LEU A 483 -15.15 -8.04 -0.53
CA LEU A 483 -14.22 -8.02 0.60
C LEU A 483 -12.75 -8.03 0.18
N TYR A 484 -12.39 -8.55 -0.99
CA TYR A 484 -11.02 -8.47 -1.50
C TYR A 484 -10.64 -7.01 -1.77
N ASN A 485 -11.50 -6.23 -2.45
CA ASN A 485 -11.28 -4.80 -2.66
C ASN A 485 -11.15 -4.05 -1.34
N ILE A 486 -12.06 -4.32 -0.38
CA ILE A 486 -12.04 -3.69 0.94
C ILE A 486 -10.74 -4.02 1.70
N SER A 487 -10.31 -5.28 1.66
CA SER A 487 -9.06 -5.73 2.31
C SER A 487 -7.82 -5.07 1.70
N SER A 488 -7.85 -4.83 0.39
CA SER A 488 -6.80 -4.12 -0.34
C SER A 488 -6.71 -2.66 0.09
N ILE A 489 -7.85 -1.97 0.22
CA ILE A 489 -7.91 -0.58 0.71
C ILE A 489 -7.43 -0.49 2.16
N LEU A 490 -7.94 -1.36 3.03
CA LEU A 490 -7.69 -1.34 4.48
C LEU A 490 -6.39 -2.05 4.91
N ASN A 491 -5.56 -2.47 3.96
CA ASN A 491 -4.24 -3.04 4.26
C ASN A 491 -3.44 -2.09 5.17
N GLY A 492 -2.96 -2.61 6.30
CA GLY A 492 -2.22 -1.86 7.31
C GLY A 492 -3.05 -0.91 8.16
N ALA A 493 -4.39 -0.98 8.14
CA ALA A 493 -5.25 -0.12 8.95
C ALA A 493 -5.20 -0.46 10.46
N GLY A 494 -4.87 -1.70 10.81
CA GLY A 494 -4.79 -2.19 12.17
C GLY A 494 -6.12 -2.05 12.91
N SER A 495 -6.08 -1.55 14.15
CA SER A 495 -7.26 -1.37 15.00
C SER A 495 -8.21 -0.28 14.49
N ASN A 496 -7.76 0.56 13.56
CA ASN A 496 -8.58 1.62 12.97
C ASN A 496 -9.37 1.16 11.74
N ALA A 497 -9.21 -0.10 11.30
CA ALA A 497 -9.90 -0.62 10.12
C ALA A 497 -11.43 -0.44 10.15
N PRO A 498 -12.15 -0.76 11.25
CA PRO A 498 -13.60 -0.59 11.30
C PRO A 498 -14.04 0.88 11.14
N LYS A 499 -13.29 1.79 11.77
CA LYS A 499 -13.53 3.23 11.69
C LYS A 499 -13.29 3.75 10.27
N ALA A 500 -12.13 3.42 9.69
CA ALA A 500 -11.77 3.85 8.34
C ALA A 500 -12.73 3.29 7.28
N PHE A 501 -13.20 2.05 7.44
CA PHE A 501 -14.23 1.50 6.58
C PHE A 501 -15.53 2.31 6.63
N LYS A 502 -16.05 2.57 7.83
CA LYS A 502 -17.31 3.32 8.00
C LYS A 502 -17.21 4.74 7.47
N GLU A 503 -16.12 5.46 7.80
CA GLU A 503 -15.91 6.81 7.28
C GLU A 503 -15.79 6.85 5.75
N LEU A 504 -15.17 5.84 5.13
CA LEU A 504 -15.10 5.74 3.67
C LEU A 504 -16.46 5.40 3.06
N TYR A 505 -17.20 4.47 3.69
CA TYR A 505 -18.55 4.13 3.28
C TYR A 505 -19.47 5.37 3.33
N ASP A 506 -19.42 6.16 4.41
CA ASP A 506 -20.22 7.38 4.58
C ASP A 506 -19.86 8.48 3.57
N LEU A 507 -18.68 8.41 2.93
CA LEU A 507 -18.32 9.28 1.81
C LEU A 507 -18.94 8.81 0.50
N TRP A 508 -19.19 7.52 0.32
CA TRP A 508 -19.76 6.92 -0.89
C TRP A 508 -21.28 6.79 -0.84
N PHE A 509 -21.83 6.47 0.33
CA PHE A 509 -23.23 6.20 0.56
C PHE A 509 -23.74 6.90 1.82
N ASP A 510 -25.02 7.24 1.83
CA ASP A 510 -25.71 7.68 3.05
C ASP A 510 -26.08 6.48 3.95
N LYS A 511 -26.76 6.77 5.07
CA LYS A 511 -27.17 5.77 6.05
C LYS A 511 -28.16 4.74 5.49
N GLN A 512 -28.94 5.13 4.48
CA GLN A 512 -29.93 4.28 3.81
C GLN A 512 -29.30 3.45 2.67
N GLY A 513 -28.07 3.80 2.27
CA GLY A 513 -27.37 3.15 1.16
C GLY A 513 -27.47 3.87 -0.18
N SER A 514 -28.03 5.07 -0.21
CA SER A 514 -28.09 5.87 -1.43
C SER A 514 -26.74 6.51 -1.71
N LYS A 515 -26.37 6.59 -2.99
CA LYS A 515 -25.11 7.23 -3.41
C LYS A 515 -25.07 8.70 -2.97
N THR A 516 -23.97 9.10 -2.34
CA THR A 516 -23.71 10.51 -2.04
C THR A 516 -23.40 11.30 -3.30
N GLN A 517 -23.34 12.63 -3.19
CA GLN A 517 -22.91 13.51 -4.28
C GLN A 517 -21.51 13.13 -4.81
N TYR A 518 -20.57 12.76 -3.93
CA TYR A 518 -19.22 12.35 -4.33
C TYR A 518 -19.25 11.21 -5.35
N LEU A 519 -20.04 10.15 -5.06
CA LEU A 519 -20.09 8.98 -5.93
C LEU A 519 -20.92 9.23 -7.19
N LYS A 520 -21.95 10.08 -7.13
CA LYS A 520 -22.71 10.49 -8.33
C LYS A 520 -21.82 11.20 -9.35
N VAL A 521 -21.08 12.22 -8.90
CA VAL A 521 -20.15 12.99 -9.75
C VAL A 521 -19.07 12.09 -10.35
N LEU A 522 -18.45 11.20 -9.56
CA LEU A 522 -17.45 10.27 -10.08
C LEU A 522 -18.00 9.37 -11.19
N LYS A 523 -19.23 8.86 -11.04
CA LYS A 523 -19.87 8.01 -12.03
C LYS A 523 -20.21 8.75 -13.32
N GLU A 524 -20.67 10.00 -13.22
CA GLU A 524 -20.91 10.87 -14.38
C GLU A 524 -19.61 11.07 -15.19
N GLU A 525 -18.46 11.12 -14.52
CA GLU A 525 -17.14 11.21 -15.15
C GLU A 525 -16.52 9.85 -15.52
N GLY A 526 -17.30 8.77 -15.49
CA GLY A 526 -16.86 7.43 -15.90
C GLY A 526 -15.92 6.72 -14.90
N ILE A 527 -15.84 7.18 -13.65
CA ILE A 527 -15.08 6.54 -12.58
C ILE A 527 -16.01 5.73 -11.70
N ASN A 528 -15.79 4.42 -11.66
CA ASN A 528 -16.54 3.53 -10.78
C ASN A 528 -15.78 3.25 -9.47
N LEU A 529 -16.45 2.56 -8.54
CA LEU A 529 -15.82 2.20 -7.27
C LEU A 529 -14.65 1.22 -7.44
N ALA A 530 -14.63 0.38 -8.48
CA ALA A 530 -13.50 -0.52 -8.72
C ALA A 530 -12.22 0.30 -9.03
N ASN A 531 -12.32 1.35 -9.85
CA ASN A 531 -11.23 2.28 -10.08
C ASN A 531 -10.77 2.94 -8.77
N MET A 532 -11.71 3.46 -7.97
CA MET A 532 -11.38 4.07 -6.68
C MET A 532 -10.78 3.09 -5.68
N SER A 533 -11.22 1.83 -5.67
CA SER A 533 -10.65 0.79 -4.83
C SER A 533 -9.20 0.47 -5.21
N SER A 534 -8.90 0.47 -6.52
CA SER A 534 -7.56 0.28 -7.04
C SER A 534 -6.63 1.43 -6.67
N ILE A 535 -7.12 2.68 -6.80
CA ILE A 535 -6.41 3.90 -6.38
C ILE A 535 -6.09 3.87 -4.87
N LEU A 536 -7.11 3.55 -4.05
CA LEU A 536 -7.02 3.57 -2.59
C LEU A 536 -6.38 2.32 -1.99
N SER A 537 -5.98 1.35 -2.81
CA SER A 537 -5.26 0.16 -2.33
C SER A 537 -4.06 0.57 -1.48
N ARG A 538 -3.95 -0.04 -0.29
CA ARG A 538 -2.94 0.24 0.75
C ARG A 538 -3.02 1.63 1.38
N ALA A 539 -4.17 2.30 1.32
CA ALA A 539 -4.39 3.54 2.07
C ALA A 539 -4.55 3.30 3.58
N GLY A 540 -4.98 2.10 3.98
CA GLY A 540 -5.14 1.69 5.37
C GLY A 540 -6.13 2.60 6.10
N ALA A 541 -5.78 3.01 7.32
CA ALA A 541 -6.61 3.90 8.13
C ALA A 541 -6.82 5.30 7.51
N ASN A 542 -5.99 5.70 6.53
CA ASN A 542 -6.09 7.00 5.87
C ASN A 542 -6.98 6.99 4.62
N ALA A 543 -7.61 5.86 4.27
CA ALA A 543 -8.44 5.76 3.07
C ALA A 543 -9.51 6.85 2.93
N PRO A 544 -10.31 7.21 3.97
CA PRO A 544 -11.29 8.29 3.87
C PRO A 544 -10.65 9.65 3.55
N LYS A 545 -9.55 9.96 4.22
CA LYS A 545 -8.81 11.21 4.03
C LYS A 545 -8.19 11.27 2.62
N ALA A 546 -7.60 10.17 2.17
CA ALA A 546 -6.99 10.03 0.85
C ALA A 546 -8.03 10.21 -0.27
N PHE A 547 -9.19 9.55 -0.15
CA PHE A 547 -10.32 9.72 -1.07
C PHE A 547 -10.75 11.19 -1.13
N LYS A 548 -11.05 11.79 0.03
CA LYS A 548 -11.56 13.16 0.11
C LYS A 548 -10.58 14.19 -0.44
N ASN A 549 -9.29 14.04 -0.14
CA ASN A 549 -8.26 14.94 -0.64
C ASN A 549 -8.10 14.83 -2.17
N LEU A 550 -8.15 13.62 -2.74
CA LEU A 550 -8.11 13.46 -4.20
C LEU A 550 -9.36 14.04 -4.85
N TYR A 551 -10.54 13.74 -4.30
CA TYR A 551 -11.79 14.30 -4.80
C TYR A 551 -11.73 15.82 -4.85
N ASN A 552 -11.25 16.47 -3.79
CA ASN A 552 -11.13 17.93 -3.74
C ASN A 552 -10.09 18.52 -4.72
N LEU A 553 -9.18 17.70 -5.25
CA LEU A 553 -8.28 18.12 -6.33
C LEU A 553 -8.96 18.02 -7.69
N TRP A 554 -9.90 17.10 -7.87
CA TRP A 554 -10.63 16.89 -9.12
C TRP A 554 -11.89 17.74 -9.22
N PHE A 555 -12.59 17.92 -8.11
CA PHE A 555 -13.89 18.59 -8.02
C PHE A 555 -13.94 19.59 -6.87
N ASP A 556 -14.73 20.64 -7.03
CA ASP A 556 -15.08 21.56 -5.96
C ASP A 556 -16.20 20.99 -5.05
N ARG A 557 -16.70 21.81 -4.11
CA ARG A 557 -17.76 21.38 -3.18
C ARG A 557 -19.10 21.11 -3.85
N GLN A 558 -19.34 21.73 -5.00
CA GLN A 558 -20.56 21.57 -5.79
C GLN A 558 -20.45 20.39 -6.77
N GLY A 559 -19.25 19.82 -6.94
CA GLY A 559 -18.99 18.74 -7.88
C GLY A 559 -18.50 19.22 -9.25
N ASN A 560 -18.20 20.52 -9.42
CA ASN A 560 -17.66 21.01 -10.68
C ASN A 560 -16.17 20.69 -10.78
N LYS A 561 -15.71 20.39 -12.00
CA LYS A 561 -14.30 20.16 -12.32
C LYS A 561 -13.44 21.35 -11.91
N THR A 562 -12.36 21.06 -11.19
CA THR A 562 -11.33 22.06 -10.86
C THR A 562 -10.47 22.40 -12.09
N GLN A 563 -9.62 23.42 -11.96
CA GLN A 563 -8.66 23.77 -13.01
C GLN A 563 -7.70 22.63 -13.37
N TYR A 564 -7.32 21.78 -12.40
CA TYR A 564 -6.46 20.64 -12.65
C TYR A 564 -7.07 19.68 -13.69
N LEU A 565 -8.35 19.38 -13.52
CA LEU A 565 -9.05 18.42 -14.37
C LEU A 565 -9.36 19.00 -15.74
N LYS A 566 -9.81 20.26 -15.79
CA LYS A 566 -10.05 20.99 -17.04
C LYS A 566 -8.79 21.04 -17.91
N THR A 567 -7.64 21.39 -17.31
CA THR A 567 -6.36 21.43 -18.02
C THR A 567 -5.96 20.07 -18.58
N LEU A 568 -6.17 18.99 -17.83
CA LEU A 568 -5.88 17.63 -18.30
C LEU A 568 -6.78 17.25 -19.50
N GLU A 569 -8.08 17.52 -19.40
CA GLU A 569 -9.05 17.19 -20.46
C GLU A 569 -8.79 17.97 -21.75
N GLU A 570 -8.49 19.26 -21.65
CA GLU A 570 -8.07 20.11 -22.79
C GLU A 570 -6.82 19.55 -23.51
N ASN A 571 -5.99 18.80 -22.78
CA ASN A 571 -4.80 18.14 -23.31
C ASN A 571 -5.00 16.65 -23.62
N GLY A 572 -6.25 16.20 -23.76
CA GLY A 572 -6.63 14.85 -24.18
C GLY A 572 -6.47 13.78 -23.10
N MET A 573 -6.46 14.18 -21.82
CA MET A 573 -6.32 13.29 -20.67
C MET A 573 -7.60 13.27 -19.84
N GLY A 574 -8.31 12.14 -19.86
CA GLY A 574 -9.47 11.92 -18.99
C GLY A 574 -9.08 11.36 -17.62
N ILE A 575 -10.03 11.40 -16.68
CA ILE A 575 -9.84 10.86 -15.33
C ILE A 575 -9.49 9.37 -15.35
N ALA A 576 -10.04 8.60 -16.31
CA ALA A 576 -9.75 7.17 -16.46
C ALA A 576 -8.26 6.89 -16.74
N ASN A 577 -7.58 7.79 -17.47
CA ASN A 577 -6.14 7.65 -17.70
C ASN A 577 -5.37 7.89 -16.40
N ILE A 578 -5.73 8.95 -15.67
CA ILE A 578 -5.12 9.31 -14.39
C ILE A 578 -5.36 8.23 -13.33
N SER A 579 -6.56 7.62 -13.30
CA SER A 579 -6.88 6.56 -12.34
C SER A 579 -6.02 5.32 -12.53
N GLY A 580 -5.74 4.96 -13.79
CA GLY A 580 -4.83 3.86 -14.12
C GLY A 580 -3.38 4.13 -13.67
N ILE A 581 -2.90 5.36 -13.85
CA ILE A 581 -1.56 5.79 -13.38
C ILE A 581 -1.46 5.72 -11.85
N LEU A 582 -2.48 6.22 -11.18
CA LEU A 582 -2.53 6.37 -9.72
C LEU A 582 -2.96 5.10 -8.97
N SER A 583 -3.28 4.02 -9.69
CA SER A 583 -3.60 2.72 -9.10
C SER A 583 -2.50 2.27 -8.14
N GLY A 584 -2.88 1.92 -6.90
CA GLY A 584 -1.95 1.53 -5.83
C GLY A 584 -1.23 2.68 -5.11
N ALA A 585 -1.64 3.94 -5.28
CA ALA A 585 -1.01 5.06 -4.56
C ALA A 585 -1.40 5.13 -3.06
N GLY A 586 -2.56 4.58 -2.69
CA GLY A 586 -3.00 4.47 -1.32
C GLY A 586 -3.13 5.84 -0.64
N SER A 587 -2.47 6.03 0.50
CA SER A 587 -2.59 7.25 1.31
C SER A 587 -1.90 8.48 0.70
N ASN A 588 -0.96 8.28 -0.23
CA ASN A 588 -0.18 9.35 -0.88
C ASN A 588 -0.76 9.82 -2.22
N ILE A 589 -1.94 9.33 -2.58
CA ILE A 589 -2.64 9.58 -3.84
C ILE A 589 -2.70 11.06 -4.26
N SER A 590 -3.13 11.94 -3.37
CA SER A 590 -3.30 13.37 -3.66
C SER A 590 -1.96 14.07 -3.90
N LYS A 591 -0.93 13.67 -3.15
CA LYS A 591 0.44 14.18 -3.35
C LYS A 591 0.99 13.69 -4.68
N ALA A 592 0.85 12.39 -4.98
CA ALA A 592 1.34 11.82 -6.23
C ALA A 592 0.66 12.44 -7.46
N PHE A 593 -0.65 12.71 -7.40
CA PHE A 593 -1.36 13.44 -8.44
C PHE A 593 -0.82 14.86 -8.60
N LYS A 594 -0.70 15.61 -7.51
CA LYS A 594 -0.25 17.01 -7.55
C LYS A 594 1.18 17.13 -8.05
N ASP A 595 2.10 16.36 -7.48
CA ASP A 595 3.52 16.37 -7.88
C ASP A 595 3.69 15.98 -9.36
N LEU A 596 2.86 15.07 -9.90
CA LEU A 596 2.87 14.74 -11.33
C LEU A 596 2.29 15.88 -12.18
N TYR A 597 1.18 16.47 -11.73
CA TYR A 597 0.57 17.61 -12.40
C TYR A 597 1.58 18.77 -12.51
N ASP A 598 2.27 19.10 -11.42
CA ASP A 598 3.27 20.18 -11.38
C ASP A 598 4.50 19.88 -12.27
N LEU A 599 4.78 18.61 -12.57
CA LEU A 599 5.79 18.23 -13.58
C LEU A 599 5.28 18.43 -15.01
N TRP A 600 3.98 18.33 -15.24
CA TRP A 600 3.37 18.44 -16.55
C TRP A 600 2.94 19.87 -16.89
N PHE A 601 2.46 20.61 -15.90
CA PHE A 601 1.88 21.92 -16.04
C PHE A 601 2.40 22.89 -14.97
N ASP A 602 2.61 24.14 -15.37
CA ASP A 602 2.90 25.27 -14.51
C ASP A 602 1.82 26.32 -14.74
N GLU A 603 1.01 26.60 -13.72
CA GLU A 603 -0.19 27.46 -13.82
C GLU A 603 -1.15 27.07 -14.96
N GLY A 604 -1.21 25.77 -15.30
CA GLY A 604 -2.04 25.24 -16.39
C GLY A 604 -1.35 25.24 -17.77
N SER A 605 -0.18 25.87 -17.90
CA SER A 605 0.63 25.85 -19.13
C SER A 605 1.57 24.66 -19.16
N LYS A 606 1.75 24.03 -20.33
CA LYS A 606 2.69 22.90 -20.49
C LYS A 606 4.12 23.28 -20.08
N THR A 607 4.73 22.48 -19.22
CA THR A 607 6.14 22.63 -18.84
C THR A 607 7.07 22.26 -20.00
N GLN A 608 8.37 22.53 -19.84
CA GLN A 608 9.40 22.12 -20.81
C GLN A 608 9.43 20.59 -21.03
N TYR A 609 9.06 19.80 -20.01
CA TYR A 609 9.02 18.34 -20.11
C TYR A 609 8.04 17.88 -21.19
N LEU A 610 6.79 18.35 -21.13
CA LEU A 610 5.77 17.99 -22.12
C LEU A 610 6.10 18.57 -23.49
N LYS A 611 6.54 19.83 -23.57
CA LYS A 611 6.94 20.45 -24.84
C LYS A 611 8.02 19.64 -25.57
N THR A 612 8.99 19.10 -24.82
CA THR A 612 10.06 18.26 -25.38
C THR A 612 9.52 16.91 -25.85
N LEU A 613 8.68 16.25 -25.06
CA LEU A 613 8.05 14.98 -25.44
C LEU A 613 7.17 15.11 -26.70
N GLU A 614 6.38 16.18 -26.79
CA GLU A 614 5.50 16.45 -27.93
C GLU A 614 6.29 16.70 -29.21
N LYS A 615 7.40 17.45 -29.13
CA LYS A 615 8.33 17.63 -30.25
C LYS A 615 8.91 16.30 -30.76
N GLU A 616 9.01 15.30 -29.89
CA GLU A 616 9.49 13.96 -30.21
C GLU A 616 8.35 12.96 -30.51
N GLY A 617 7.11 13.46 -30.67
CA GLY A 617 5.94 12.66 -31.06
C GLY A 617 5.30 11.86 -29.93
N ILE A 618 5.62 12.18 -28.66
CA ILE A 618 5.03 11.54 -27.48
C ILE A 618 4.03 12.49 -26.82
N ASN A 619 2.76 12.09 -26.86
CA ASN A 619 1.68 12.78 -26.17
C ASN A 619 1.46 12.25 -24.75
N LEU A 620 0.61 12.94 -24.00
CA LEU A 620 0.27 12.59 -22.62
C LEU A 620 -0.34 11.19 -22.48
N ALA A 621 -1.16 10.74 -23.44
CA ALA A 621 -1.75 9.41 -23.39
C ALA A 621 -0.69 8.30 -23.44
N ARG A 622 0.38 8.47 -24.23
CA ARG A 622 1.49 7.52 -24.31
C ARG A 622 2.30 7.46 -23.04
N ILE A 623 2.70 8.61 -22.49
CA ILE A 623 3.47 8.62 -21.24
C ILE A 623 2.63 8.05 -20.08
N SER A 624 1.33 8.30 -20.09
CA SER A 624 0.39 7.73 -19.12
C SER A 624 0.25 6.22 -19.24
N SER A 625 0.28 5.69 -20.47
CA SER A 625 0.31 4.25 -20.71
C SER A 625 1.58 3.61 -20.15
N ILE A 626 2.75 4.24 -20.31
CA ILE A 626 4.01 3.78 -19.70
C ILE A 626 3.91 3.79 -18.18
N LEU A 627 3.37 4.86 -17.61
CA LEU A 627 3.27 5.09 -16.17
C LEU A 627 2.09 4.37 -15.49
N HIS A 628 1.29 3.63 -16.25
CA HIS A 628 0.14 2.90 -15.71
C HIS A 628 0.56 1.98 -14.56
N GLY A 629 -0.12 2.07 -13.41
CA GLY A 629 0.20 1.31 -12.20
C GLY A 629 1.44 1.79 -11.43
N ALA A 630 1.96 3.00 -11.70
CA ALA A 630 3.06 3.57 -10.92
C ALA A 630 2.65 3.99 -9.49
N GLY A 631 1.36 4.29 -9.28
CA GLY A 631 0.79 4.63 -7.98
C GLY A 631 1.48 5.85 -7.37
N ALA A 632 1.92 5.75 -6.11
CA ALA A 632 2.55 6.85 -5.39
C ALA A 632 3.91 7.28 -5.99
N ASN A 633 4.55 6.41 -6.77
CA ASN A 633 5.87 6.67 -7.35
C ASN A 633 5.80 7.32 -8.74
N VAL A 634 4.60 7.65 -9.25
CA VAL A 634 4.48 8.20 -10.60
C VAL A 634 5.34 9.45 -10.87
N PRO A 635 5.42 10.47 -9.99
CA PRO A 635 6.19 11.67 -10.31
C PRO A 635 7.68 11.34 -10.47
N LYS A 636 8.19 10.48 -9.58
CA LYS A 636 9.55 9.97 -9.63
C LYS A 636 9.79 9.16 -10.91
N ALA A 637 8.92 8.22 -11.23
CA ALA A 637 9.05 7.36 -12.41
C ALA A 637 9.03 8.16 -13.72
N PHE A 638 8.14 9.16 -13.83
CA PHE A 638 8.12 10.09 -14.96
C PHE A 638 9.44 10.85 -15.07
N LYS A 639 9.89 11.45 -13.96
CA LYS A 639 11.09 12.29 -13.94
C LYS A 639 12.35 11.49 -14.26
N GLU A 640 12.52 10.32 -13.66
CA GLU A 640 13.65 9.43 -13.92
C GLU A 640 13.68 8.93 -15.37
N LEU A 641 12.53 8.58 -15.95
CA LEU A 641 12.47 8.18 -17.37
C LEU A 641 12.78 9.37 -18.28
N TYR A 642 12.22 10.55 -18.00
CA TYR A 642 12.48 11.75 -18.78
C TYR A 642 13.98 12.10 -18.75
N ASP A 643 14.59 12.16 -17.57
CA ASP A 643 16.01 12.49 -17.41
C ASP A 643 16.93 11.41 -18.01
N PHE A 644 16.44 10.17 -18.14
CA PHE A 644 17.14 9.11 -18.85
C PHE A 644 17.05 9.27 -20.37
N TRP A 645 15.97 9.84 -20.88
CA TRP A 645 15.77 10.10 -22.31
C TRP A 645 16.37 11.43 -22.78
N PHE A 646 16.32 12.46 -21.94
CA PHE A 646 16.70 13.82 -22.27
C PHE A 646 17.60 14.44 -21.20
N ASP A 647 18.60 15.21 -21.63
CA ASP A 647 19.41 16.03 -20.72
C ASP A 647 18.65 17.28 -20.23
N ALA A 648 19.27 18.08 -19.35
CA ALA A 648 18.69 19.30 -18.81
C ALA A 648 18.32 20.35 -19.89
N LYS A 649 18.88 20.26 -21.10
CA LYS A 649 18.56 21.13 -22.24
C LYS A 649 17.49 20.52 -23.16
N GLY A 650 16.93 19.36 -22.82
CA GLY A 650 15.96 18.64 -23.63
C GLY A 650 16.59 17.90 -24.82
N LYS A 651 17.91 17.68 -24.84
CA LYS A 651 18.56 16.92 -25.91
C LYS A 651 18.58 15.44 -25.58
N LYS A 652 18.36 14.58 -26.58
CA LYS A 652 18.40 13.12 -26.42
C LYS A 652 19.73 12.67 -25.81
N THR A 653 19.65 11.84 -24.77
CA THR A 653 20.80 11.18 -24.15
C THR A 653 21.38 10.11 -25.07
N ARG A 654 22.54 9.53 -24.69
CA ARG A 654 23.18 8.45 -25.46
C ARG A 654 22.26 7.25 -25.69
N HIS A 655 21.57 6.79 -24.64
CA HIS A 655 20.74 5.58 -24.69
C HIS A 655 19.54 5.75 -25.61
N LEU A 656 18.90 6.92 -25.59
CA LEU A 656 17.82 7.22 -26.52
C LEU A 656 18.31 7.35 -27.97
N LYS A 657 19.51 7.94 -28.17
CA LYS A 657 20.12 8.07 -29.50
C LYS A 657 20.42 6.73 -30.15
N HIS A 658 20.80 5.71 -29.38
CA HIS A 658 21.07 4.37 -29.92
C HIS A 658 19.84 3.76 -30.59
N PHE A 659 18.65 3.92 -29.98
CA PHE A 659 17.39 3.43 -30.56
C PHE A 659 16.93 4.22 -31.79
N ILE A 660 17.10 5.54 -31.82
CA ILE A 660 16.48 6.46 -32.80
C ILE A 660 17.52 7.07 -33.77
N ARG A 661 18.52 6.29 -34.18
CA ARG A 661 19.55 6.77 -35.11
C ARG A 661 18.95 7.11 -36.48
N LYS A 662 19.16 8.33 -36.96
CA LYS A 662 18.72 8.84 -38.28
C LYS A 662 19.79 8.64 -39.37
N LYS A 663 20.23 7.40 -39.63
CA LYS A 663 20.95 7.13 -40.88
C LYS A 663 19.97 6.53 -41.88
N ASP A 664 19.92 7.11 -43.07
CA ASP A 664 19.10 6.61 -44.16
C ASP A 664 19.46 5.13 -44.44
N GLY A 665 18.47 4.25 -44.33
CA GLY A 665 18.63 2.80 -44.51
C GLY A 665 18.78 1.96 -43.22
N GLU A 666 18.97 2.56 -42.04
CA GLU A 666 19.00 1.80 -40.78
C GLU A 666 17.58 1.49 -40.26
N ARG A 667 17.31 0.20 -40.00
CA ARG A 667 16.10 -0.26 -39.31
C ARG A 667 16.15 0.18 -37.83
N SER A 668 15.76 1.42 -37.54
CA SER A 668 15.79 2.01 -36.19
C SER A 668 14.40 2.04 -35.53
N PHE A 669 14.35 1.97 -34.20
CA PHE A 669 13.11 2.18 -33.46
C PHE A 669 12.73 3.66 -33.43
N THR A 670 11.43 3.93 -33.39
CA THR A 670 10.92 5.27 -33.07
C THR A 670 10.58 5.36 -31.58
N LEU A 671 10.48 6.58 -31.04
CA LEU A 671 10.01 6.75 -29.67
C LEU A 671 8.56 6.26 -29.51
N TYR A 672 7.76 6.32 -30.58
CA TYR A 672 6.45 5.69 -30.67
C TYR A 672 6.55 4.18 -30.38
N ASN A 673 7.49 3.49 -31.02
CA ASN A 673 7.69 2.05 -30.81
C ASN A 673 8.07 1.74 -29.37
N ILE A 674 9.09 2.44 -28.86
CA ILE A 674 9.55 2.28 -27.48
C ILE A 674 8.43 2.54 -26.48
N SER A 675 7.61 3.57 -26.70
CA SER A 675 6.49 3.89 -25.81
C SER A 675 5.46 2.75 -25.72
N GLY A 676 5.19 2.06 -26.82
CA GLY A 676 4.29 0.91 -26.83
C GLY A 676 4.88 -0.32 -26.13
N ILE A 677 6.19 -0.53 -26.27
CA ILE A 677 6.90 -1.61 -25.55
C ILE A 677 6.86 -1.37 -24.04
N LEU A 678 7.13 -0.13 -23.62
CA LEU A 678 7.19 0.26 -22.21
C LEU A 678 5.81 0.49 -21.57
N SER A 679 4.72 0.42 -22.32
CA SER A 679 3.37 0.49 -21.76
C SER A 679 3.21 -0.49 -20.58
N LYS A 680 2.62 -0.02 -19.49
CA LYS A 680 2.44 -0.74 -18.21
C LYS A 680 3.75 -1.03 -17.44
N ALA A 681 4.85 -0.35 -17.74
CA ALA A 681 6.07 -0.47 -16.92
C ALA A 681 5.94 0.19 -15.53
N GLY A 682 5.03 1.17 -15.39
CA GLY A 682 4.69 1.83 -14.15
C GLY A 682 5.91 2.47 -13.49
N ALA A 683 6.11 2.18 -12.20
CA ALA A 683 7.20 2.74 -11.42
C ALA A 683 8.61 2.34 -11.89
N LYS A 684 8.73 1.32 -12.75
CA LYS A 684 10.01 0.76 -13.23
C LYS A 684 10.28 1.10 -14.70
N ALA A 685 9.65 2.14 -15.23
CA ALA A 685 9.77 2.49 -16.65
C ALA A 685 11.23 2.74 -17.10
N LYS A 686 12.03 3.44 -16.29
CA LYS A 686 13.46 3.65 -16.55
C LYS A 686 14.22 2.32 -16.60
N ASP A 687 14.08 1.49 -15.56
CA ASP A 687 14.77 0.18 -15.48
C ASP A 687 14.38 -0.74 -16.63
N ALA A 688 13.10 -0.72 -17.04
CA ALA A 688 12.61 -1.49 -18.17
C ALA A 688 13.26 -1.05 -19.49
N PHE A 689 13.35 0.26 -19.71
CA PHE A 689 14.03 0.83 -20.87
C PHE A 689 15.53 0.51 -20.87
N GLU A 690 16.21 0.64 -19.72
CA GLU A 690 17.63 0.34 -19.58
C GLU A 690 17.95 -1.14 -19.86
N ARG A 691 17.15 -2.07 -19.32
CA ARG A 691 17.29 -3.50 -19.63
C ARG A 691 17.05 -3.80 -21.11
N LEU A 692 16.02 -3.20 -21.71
CA LEU A 692 15.74 -3.35 -23.13
C LEU A 692 16.88 -2.78 -23.99
N HIS A 693 17.47 -1.65 -23.58
CA HIS A 693 18.64 -1.07 -24.22
C HIS A 693 19.79 -2.08 -24.21
N ASN A 694 20.14 -2.63 -23.06
CA ASN A 694 21.35 -3.46 -22.89
C ASN A 694 21.29 -4.79 -23.64
N ILE A 695 20.10 -5.31 -23.93
CA ILE A 695 19.97 -6.51 -24.78
C ILE A 695 19.98 -6.18 -26.28
N CYS A 696 19.63 -4.95 -26.67
CA CYS A 696 19.59 -4.50 -28.06
C CYS A 696 20.92 -3.86 -28.51
N PHE A 697 21.64 -3.24 -27.58
CA PHE A 697 22.85 -2.46 -27.86
C PHE A 697 23.89 -2.63 -26.75
N ASN A 698 25.17 -2.56 -27.14
CA ASN A 698 26.27 -2.41 -26.19
C ASN A 698 26.46 -0.94 -25.74
N ASP A 699 27.43 -0.69 -24.86
CA ASP A 699 27.70 0.65 -24.31
C ASP A 699 28.11 1.69 -25.38
N GLU A 700 28.68 1.23 -26.50
CA GLU A 700 29.06 2.07 -27.65
C GLU A 700 27.88 2.35 -28.60
N GLY A 701 26.73 1.70 -28.36
CA GLY A 701 25.55 1.81 -29.23
C GLY A 701 25.60 0.95 -30.49
N LYS A 702 26.49 -0.07 -30.54
CA LYS A 702 26.47 -1.11 -31.57
C LYS A 702 25.34 -2.10 -31.26
N ARG A 703 24.60 -2.52 -32.29
CA ARG A 703 23.54 -3.53 -32.16
C ARG A 703 24.13 -4.85 -31.69
N THR A 704 23.38 -5.58 -30.89
CA THR A 704 23.71 -6.95 -30.47
C THR A 704 23.32 -7.95 -31.56
N GLN A 705 23.92 -9.14 -31.52
CA GLN A 705 23.57 -10.26 -32.42
C GLN A 705 22.08 -10.57 -32.38
N LEU A 706 21.48 -10.55 -31.18
CA LEU A 706 20.05 -10.78 -30.98
C LEU A 706 19.18 -9.90 -31.89
N LEU A 707 19.49 -8.61 -31.98
CA LEU A 707 18.72 -7.68 -32.81
C LEU A 707 19.06 -7.82 -34.30
N ASP A 708 20.32 -8.12 -34.61
CA ASP A 708 20.77 -8.39 -35.97
C ASP A 708 20.12 -9.66 -36.56
N ASP A 709 19.90 -10.71 -35.77
CA ASP A 709 19.22 -11.94 -36.22
C ASP A 709 17.77 -11.65 -36.63
N PHE A 710 17.03 -10.91 -35.79
CA PHE A 710 15.67 -10.47 -36.12
C PHE A 710 15.64 -9.65 -37.41
N TYR A 711 16.57 -8.72 -37.57
CA TYR A 711 16.65 -7.92 -38.79
C TYR A 711 17.09 -8.78 -39.98
N GLY A 712 18.03 -9.70 -39.83
CA GLY A 712 18.41 -10.67 -40.88
C GLY A 712 17.22 -11.50 -41.35
N ALA A 713 16.32 -11.87 -40.43
CA ALA A 713 15.07 -12.55 -40.77
C ALA A 713 13.97 -11.63 -41.34
N GLY A 714 14.12 -10.32 -41.31
CA GLY A 714 13.12 -9.39 -41.88
C GLY A 714 12.09 -8.85 -40.88
N PHE A 715 12.31 -9.01 -39.57
CA PHE A 715 11.53 -8.29 -38.56
C PHE A 715 11.91 -6.81 -38.58
N MET A 716 10.92 -5.93 -38.75
CA MET A 716 11.14 -4.48 -38.59
C MET A 716 11.03 -4.08 -37.11
N PRO A 717 11.64 -2.94 -36.71
CA PRO A 717 11.44 -2.35 -35.38
C PRO A 717 9.97 -2.17 -35.00
N SER A 718 9.12 -1.81 -35.95
CA SER A 718 7.67 -1.69 -35.76
C SER A 718 6.98 -3.04 -35.53
N ASN A 719 7.48 -4.13 -36.14
CA ASN A 719 6.98 -5.48 -35.88
C ASN A 719 7.35 -5.92 -34.47
N LEU A 720 8.63 -5.82 -34.09
CA LEU A 720 9.08 -6.16 -32.74
C LEU A 720 8.35 -5.33 -31.68
N SER A 721 8.10 -4.05 -31.95
CA SER A 721 7.29 -3.20 -31.09
C SER A 721 5.85 -3.67 -30.94
N GLY A 722 5.25 -4.23 -31.99
CA GLY A 722 3.93 -4.85 -31.92
C GLY A 722 3.97 -6.13 -31.07
N ALA A 723 4.93 -7.02 -31.34
CA ALA A 723 5.10 -8.26 -30.58
C ALA A 723 5.35 -8.02 -29.08
N LEU A 724 6.07 -6.94 -28.75
CA LEU A 724 6.40 -6.57 -27.37
C LEU A 724 5.45 -5.53 -26.78
N PHE A 725 4.33 -5.21 -27.43
CA PHE A 725 3.41 -4.18 -26.98
C PHE A 725 2.88 -4.48 -25.57
N GLY A 726 2.98 -3.51 -24.65
CA GLY A 726 2.46 -3.65 -23.29
C GLY A 726 3.21 -4.64 -22.40
N THR A 727 4.38 -5.13 -22.82
CA THR A 727 5.22 -6.03 -22.00
C THR A 727 5.89 -5.29 -20.84
N GLY A 728 6.11 -3.98 -20.97
CA GLY A 728 6.60 -3.09 -19.92
C GLY A 728 7.91 -3.59 -19.31
N VAL A 729 7.89 -3.94 -18.03
CA VAL A 729 9.07 -4.46 -17.31
C VAL A 729 9.58 -5.80 -17.85
N ARG A 730 8.76 -6.55 -18.59
CA ARG A 730 9.12 -7.85 -19.17
C ARG A 730 9.69 -7.73 -20.58
N ALA A 731 9.77 -6.53 -21.15
CA ALA A 731 10.16 -6.33 -22.55
C ALA A 731 11.48 -7.01 -22.93
N SER A 732 12.50 -6.92 -22.05
CA SER A 732 13.80 -7.57 -22.27
C SER A 732 13.67 -9.09 -22.31
N SER A 733 13.16 -9.69 -21.25
CA SER A 733 12.95 -11.14 -21.16
C SER A 733 12.02 -11.68 -22.24
N ALA A 734 10.99 -10.93 -22.63
CA ALA A 734 10.06 -11.32 -23.68
C ALA A 734 10.75 -11.35 -25.05
N LEU A 735 11.62 -10.38 -25.33
CA LEU A 735 12.39 -10.33 -26.57
C LEU A 735 13.45 -11.45 -26.63
N GLU A 736 14.13 -11.75 -25.53
CA GLU A 736 15.08 -12.87 -25.43
C GLU A 736 14.39 -14.22 -25.64
N ARG A 737 13.21 -14.43 -25.06
CA ARG A 737 12.43 -15.66 -25.26
C ARG A 737 11.90 -15.77 -26.68
N LEU A 738 11.43 -14.67 -27.27
CA LEU A 738 11.04 -14.64 -28.67
C LEU A 738 12.24 -14.99 -29.57
N HIS A 739 13.43 -14.45 -29.26
CA HIS A 739 14.67 -14.76 -30.00
C HIS A 739 14.98 -16.26 -29.91
N SER A 740 14.96 -16.83 -28.71
CA SER A 740 15.23 -18.26 -28.48
C SER A 740 14.24 -19.19 -29.20
N ALA A 741 12.98 -18.78 -29.34
CA ALA A 741 11.98 -19.54 -30.09
C ALA A 741 12.20 -19.43 -31.62
N CYS A 742 12.70 -18.29 -32.09
CA CYS A 742 12.89 -17.99 -33.51
C CYS A 742 14.26 -18.42 -34.06
N PHE A 743 15.28 -18.46 -33.22
CA PHE A 743 16.68 -18.63 -33.62
C PHE A 743 17.42 -19.59 -32.70
N ASN A 744 18.36 -20.36 -33.27
CA ASN A 744 19.30 -21.18 -32.51
C ASN A 744 20.50 -20.35 -31.99
N GLU A 745 21.43 -21.00 -31.28
CA GLU A 745 22.63 -20.33 -30.73
C GLU A 745 23.55 -19.70 -31.80
N LYS A 746 23.42 -20.11 -33.07
CA LYS A 746 24.17 -19.55 -34.21
C LYS A 746 23.45 -18.40 -34.90
N GLY A 747 22.25 -18.03 -34.46
CA GLY A 747 21.41 -17.02 -35.11
C GLY A 747 20.64 -17.52 -36.34
N GLU A 748 20.62 -18.83 -36.59
CA GLU A 748 19.88 -19.43 -37.70
C GLU A 748 18.42 -19.67 -37.31
N ARG A 749 17.49 -19.54 -38.27
CA ARG A 749 16.06 -19.73 -38.01
C ARG A 749 15.75 -21.15 -37.54
N THR A 750 14.97 -21.26 -36.47
CA THR A 750 14.43 -22.55 -36.01
C THR A 750 13.42 -23.12 -37.00
N GLU A 751 13.14 -24.42 -36.89
CA GLU A 751 12.07 -25.10 -37.63
C GLU A 751 10.73 -24.38 -37.44
N LEU A 752 10.44 -23.98 -36.20
CA LEU A 752 9.24 -23.21 -35.84
C LEU A 752 9.05 -21.98 -36.74
N LEU A 753 10.08 -21.15 -36.88
CA LEU A 753 9.98 -19.94 -37.68
C LEU A 753 9.93 -20.28 -39.19
N ASN A 754 10.65 -21.31 -39.62
CA ASN A 754 10.68 -21.74 -41.02
C ASN A 754 9.30 -22.23 -41.49
N ASP A 755 8.56 -22.99 -40.67
CA ASP A 755 7.21 -23.47 -41.00
C ASP A 755 6.25 -22.32 -41.31
N PHE A 756 6.27 -21.27 -40.48
CA PHE A 756 5.48 -20.07 -40.72
C PHE A 756 5.83 -19.37 -42.04
N TYR A 757 7.12 -19.30 -42.38
CA TYR A 757 7.56 -18.70 -43.65
C TYR A 757 7.13 -19.53 -44.85
N GLN A 758 7.23 -20.86 -44.76
CA GLN A 758 6.85 -21.76 -45.85
C GLN A 758 5.38 -21.61 -46.25
N VAL A 759 4.48 -21.34 -45.28
CA VAL A 759 3.06 -21.09 -45.56
C VAL A 759 2.70 -19.62 -45.80
N GLY A 760 3.71 -18.72 -45.84
CA GLY A 760 3.55 -17.33 -46.26
C GLY A 760 3.33 -16.30 -45.14
N PHE A 761 3.57 -16.64 -43.87
CA PHE A 761 3.59 -15.62 -42.81
C PHE A 761 4.82 -14.72 -42.96
N LEU A 762 4.57 -13.41 -42.86
CA LEU A 762 5.62 -12.42 -42.70
C LEU A 762 5.81 -12.13 -41.20
N PRO A 763 7.01 -11.71 -40.75
CA PRO A 763 7.25 -11.25 -39.39
C PRO A 763 6.18 -10.32 -38.83
N GLY A 764 5.75 -9.35 -39.66
CA GLY A 764 4.70 -8.42 -39.26
C GLY A 764 3.35 -9.06 -38.98
N HIS A 765 3.01 -10.15 -39.66
CA HIS A 765 1.78 -10.91 -39.38
C HIS A 765 1.88 -11.57 -38.00
N LEU A 766 2.97 -12.30 -37.74
CA LEU A 766 3.19 -12.99 -36.46
C LEU A 766 3.20 -12.00 -35.29
N CYS A 767 3.97 -10.92 -35.40
CA CYS A 767 4.04 -9.91 -34.36
C CYS A 767 2.69 -9.22 -34.08
N SER A 768 1.87 -9.03 -35.12
CA SER A 768 0.52 -8.46 -35.01
C SER A 768 -0.42 -9.36 -34.21
N LEU A 769 -0.37 -10.68 -34.46
CA LEU A 769 -1.18 -11.67 -33.77
C LEU A 769 -0.77 -11.82 -32.30
N LEU A 770 0.55 -11.90 -32.05
CA LEU A 770 1.11 -12.10 -30.70
C LEU A 770 0.95 -10.89 -29.78
N SER A 771 1.04 -9.64 -30.28
CA SER A 771 0.72 -8.39 -29.57
C SER A 771 0.91 -8.38 -28.04
N GLY A 772 2.15 -8.58 -27.57
CA GLY A 772 2.52 -8.60 -26.15
C GLY A 772 2.60 -9.99 -25.50
N ALA A 773 2.22 -11.06 -26.20
CA ALA A 773 2.22 -12.45 -25.76
C ALA A 773 3.23 -13.30 -26.56
N THR A 774 4.48 -12.86 -26.61
CA THR A 774 5.54 -13.54 -27.37
C THR A 774 5.79 -14.98 -26.92
N ASP A 775 5.51 -15.28 -25.64
CA ASP A 775 5.67 -16.61 -25.04
C ASP A 775 4.71 -17.65 -25.61
N ASP A 776 3.65 -17.23 -26.31
CA ASP A 776 2.65 -18.13 -26.89
C ASP A 776 2.93 -18.48 -28.36
N LEU A 777 4.06 -18.04 -28.91
CA LEU A 777 4.45 -18.35 -30.29
C LEU A 777 4.59 -19.87 -30.54
N GLU A 778 5.20 -20.61 -29.62
CA GLU A 778 5.33 -22.08 -29.71
C GLU A 778 3.96 -22.78 -29.67
N LYS A 779 3.08 -22.35 -28.77
CA LYS A 779 1.72 -22.91 -28.70
C LYS A 779 0.93 -22.61 -29.96
N PHE A 780 1.09 -21.41 -30.51
CA PHE A 780 0.43 -21.03 -31.75
C PHE A 780 0.98 -21.81 -32.95
N HIS A 781 2.30 -22.07 -32.99
CA HIS A 781 2.90 -22.98 -33.97
C HIS A 781 2.29 -24.37 -33.87
N ASP A 782 2.29 -24.98 -32.68
CA ASP A 782 1.72 -26.30 -32.47
C ASP A 782 0.26 -26.37 -32.90
N PHE A 783 -0.54 -25.34 -32.59
CA PHE A 783 -1.93 -25.25 -33.03
C PHE A 783 -2.06 -25.20 -34.57
N CYS A 784 -1.23 -24.39 -35.24
CA CYS A 784 -1.30 -24.22 -36.69
C CYS A 784 -0.75 -25.42 -37.48
N PHE A 785 0.26 -26.13 -36.95
CA PHE A 785 1.03 -27.10 -37.71
C PHE A 785 0.96 -28.53 -37.19
N LYS A 786 0.52 -28.75 -35.95
CA LYS A 786 0.45 -30.07 -35.31
C LYS A 786 -1.01 -30.42 -34.92
N GLY A 787 -1.31 -31.72 -34.87
CA GLY A 787 -2.61 -32.23 -34.43
C GLY A 787 -3.80 -31.91 -35.35
N LYS A 788 -5.02 -31.96 -34.79
CA LYS A 788 -6.29 -31.81 -35.53
C LYS A 788 -6.58 -30.36 -35.98
N ALA A 789 -6.02 -29.36 -35.29
CA ALA A 789 -6.25 -27.95 -35.57
C ALA A 789 -5.52 -27.44 -36.84
N LYS A 790 -4.56 -28.20 -37.37
CA LYS A 790 -3.87 -27.92 -38.65
C LYS A 790 -4.85 -27.67 -39.82
N ARG A 791 -6.03 -28.30 -39.79
CA ARG A 791 -7.07 -28.11 -40.81
C ARG A 791 -7.59 -26.66 -40.86
N TYR A 792 -7.63 -25.95 -39.74
CA TYR A 792 -8.18 -24.59 -39.67
C TYR A 792 -7.38 -23.60 -40.50
N LEU A 793 -6.05 -23.61 -40.35
CA LEU A 793 -5.17 -22.78 -41.17
C LEU A 793 -5.28 -23.19 -42.66
N LYS A 794 -5.36 -24.50 -42.94
CA LYS A 794 -5.50 -25.02 -44.30
C LYS A 794 -6.78 -24.53 -44.98
N HIS A 795 -7.92 -24.45 -44.29
CA HIS A 795 -9.17 -23.92 -44.87
C HIS A 795 -9.04 -22.45 -45.30
N PHE A 796 -8.33 -21.62 -44.53
CA PHE A 796 -8.05 -20.25 -44.95
C PHE A 796 -7.09 -20.16 -46.15
N LEU A 797 -6.12 -21.09 -46.27
CA LEU A 797 -5.11 -21.06 -47.32
C LEU A 797 -5.55 -21.72 -48.65
N ASN A 798 -6.49 -22.66 -48.60
CA ASN A 798 -6.88 -23.48 -49.75
C ASN A 798 -7.88 -22.81 -50.72
N ASP A 799 -8.53 -21.72 -50.30
CA ASP A 799 -9.53 -21.04 -51.11
C ASP A 799 -9.01 -19.65 -51.50
N ALA A 800 -8.81 -19.44 -52.81
CA ALA A 800 -8.32 -18.19 -53.38
C ALA A 800 -9.22 -16.98 -53.07
N GLU A 801 -10.48 -17.23 -52.71
CA GLU A 801 -11.42 -16.20 -52.33
C GLU A 801 -11.56 -16.04 -50.79
N SER A 802 -10.76 -16.75 -49.99
CA SER A 802 -10.77 -16.69 -48.52
C SER A 802 -9.95 -15.51 -47.95
N PHE A 803 -9.91 -15.39 -46.62
CA PHE A 803 -9.08 -14.39 -45.94
C PHE A 803 -7.60 -14.73 -46.10
N THR A 804 -6.82 -13.79 -46.62
CA THR A 804 -5.35 -13.92 -46.66
C THR A 804 -4.75 -13.84 -45.25
N LEU A 805 -3.52 -14.30 -45.07
CA LEU A 805 -2.79 -14.15 -43.81
C LEU A 805 -2.64 -12.67 -43.38
N SER A 806 -2.49 -11.76 -44.35
CA SER A 806 -2.52 -10.32 -44.09
C SER A 806 -3.88 -9.89 -43.53
N ASN A 807 -4.98 -10.41 -44.07
CA ASN A 807 -6.31 -10.12 -43.55
C ASN A 807 -6.51 -10.64 -42.13
N LEU A 808 -6.14 -11.90 -41.88
CA LEU A 808 -6.24 -12.52 -40.55
C LEU A 808 -5.39 -11.75 -39.54
N SER A 809 -4.16 -11.36 -39.90
CA SER A 809 -3.27 -10.59 -39.02
C SER A 809 -3.81 -9.21 -38.65
N LYS A 810 -4.65 -8.59 -39.49
CA LYS A 810 -5.34 -7.32 -39.20
C LYS A 810 -6.56 -7.53 -38.31
N ILE A 811 -7.35 -8.57 -38.60
CA ILE A 811 -8.57 -8.90 -37.86
C ILE A 811 -8.22 -9.31 -36.43
N LEU A 812 -7.33 -10.28 -36.30
CA LEU A 812 -6.89 -10.85 -35.03
C LEU A 812 -5.72 -10.07 -34.40
N HIS A 813 -5.43 -8.87 -34.90
CA HIS A 813 -4.45 -7.98 -34.26
C HIS A 813 -4.84 -7.74 -32.80
N GLY A 814 -3.90 -7.95 -31.87
CA GLY A 814 -4.17 -7.78 -30.45
C GLY A 814 -4.84 -8.98 -29.76
N ALA A 815 -5.00 -10.13 -30.43
CA ALA A 815 -5.52 -11.34 -29.78
C ALA A 815 -4.59 -11.83 -28.66
N GLY A 816 -3.27 -11.66 -28.82
CA GLY A 816 -2.31 -11.90 -27.75
C GLY A 816 -2.27 -13.37 -27.33
N ALA A 817 -2.35 -13.61 -26.02
CA ALA A 817 -2.34 -14.97 -25.46
C ALA A 817 -3.55 -15.82 -25.87
N ASN A 818 -4.63 -15.18 -26.34
CA ASN A 818 -5.85 -15.86 -26.80
C ASN A 818 -5.84 -16.14 -28.30
N ILE A 819 -4.68 -16.06 -28.96
CA ILE A 819 -4.63 -16.16 -30.43
C ILE A 819 -5.18 -17.48 -30.96
N TYR A 820 -4.90 -18.63 -30.31
CA TYR A 820 -5.37 -19.93 -30.79
C TYR A 820 -6.89 -20.06 -30.70
N SER A 821 -7.50 -19.65 -29.58
CA SER A 821 -8.96 -19.67 -29.42
C SER A 821 -9.62 -18.65 -30.33
N ALA A 822 -9.05 -17.44 -30.45
CA ALA A 822 -9.54 -16.42 -31.38
C ALA A 822 -9.51 -16.89 -32.83
N PHE A 823 -8.48 -17.64 -33.22
CA PHE A 823 -8.35 -18.20 -34.56
C PHE A 823 -9.36 -19.32 -34.80
N GLU A 824 -9.55 -20.23 -33.85
CA GLU A 824 -10.55 -21.30 -33.88
C GLU A 824 -11.98 -20.74 -33.94
N ASP A 825 -12.34 -19.85 -33.01
CA ASP A 825 -13.67 -19.24 -32.98
C ASP A 825 -13.96 -18.45 -34.27
N PHE A 826 -12.94 -17.78 -34.83
CA PHE A 826 -13.11 -17.03 -36.08
C PHE A 826 -13.24 -17.97 -37.28
N HIS A 827 -12.50 -19.08 -37.27
CA HIS A 827 -12.66 -20.15 -38.24
C HIS A 827 -14.10 -20.68 -38.22
N ASP A 828 -14.63 -21.03 -37.04
CA ASP A 828 -15.95 -21.66 -36.90
C ASP A 828 -17.12 -20.73 -37.24
N VAL A 829 -16.89 -19.42 -37.25
CA VAL A 829 -17.85 -18.44 -37.80
C VAL A 829 -17.80 -18.39 -39.33
N CYS A 830 -16.65 -18.68 -39.94
CA CYS A 830 -16.45 -18.58 -41.37
C CYS A 830 -16.67 -19.91 -42.11
N PHE A 831 -16.36 -21.04 -41.47
CA PHE A 831 -16.31 -22.37 -42.07
C PHE A 831 -16.92 -23.45 -41.17
N ASP A 832 -17.47 -24.50 -41.78
CA ASP A 832 -17.82 -25.74 -41.08
C ASP A 832 -16.59 -26.66 -40.88
N GLU A 833 -16.78 -27.81 -40.23
CA GLU A 833 -15.69 -28.77 -39.97
C GLU A 833 -15.03 -29.34 -41.25
N LYS A 834 -15.74 -29.31 -42.38
CA LYS A 834 -15.28 -29.78 -43.70
C LYS A 834 -14.61 -28.67 -44.51
N GLY A 835 -14.63 -27.42 -44.02
CA GLY A 835 -14.09 -26.26 -44.71
C GLY A 835 -15.07 -25.59 -45.69
N ASN A 836 -16.37 -25.93 -45.64
CA ASN A 836 -17.38 -25.22 -46.42
C ASN A 836 -17.72 -23.88 -45.77
N LYS A 837 -17.96 -22.85 -46.58
CA LYS A 837 -18.30 -21.51 -46.10
C LYS A 837 -19.63 -21.52 -45.35
N MET A 838 -19.67 -20.91 -44.18
CA MET A 838 -20.89 -20.68 -43.43
C MET A 838 -21.76 -19.60 -44.09
N GLN A 839 -23.09 -19.69 -43.89
CA GLN A 839 -24.08 -18.76 -44.47
C GLN A 839 -23.71 -17.29 -44.25
N LEU A 840 -23.20 -16.95 -43.07
CA LEU A 840 -22.80 -15.59 -42.70
C LEU A 840 -21.82 -14.96 -43.70
N LEU A 841 -20.83 -15.73 -44.17
CA LEU A 841 -19.86 -15.25 -45.14
C LEU A 841 -20.45 -15.19 -46.56
N GLY A 842 -21.39 -16.09 -46.85
CA GLY A 842 -22.21 -16.07 -48.06
C GLY A 842 -23.03 -14.79 -48.20
N ASP A 843 -23.68 -14.34 -47.13
CA ASP A 843 -24.51 -13.11 -47.14
C ASP A 843 -23.70 -11.88 -47.51
N PHE A 844 -22.51 -11.71 -46.90
CA PHE A 844 -21.62 -10.59 -47.20
C PHE A 844 -21.10 -10.62 -48.64
N ARG A 845 -20.81 -11.82 -49.17
CA ARG A 845 -20.39 -11.97 -50.57
C ARG A 845 -21.50 -11.64 -51.54
N ASN A 846 -22.72 -12.10 -51.27
CA ASN A 846 -23.89 -11.75 -52.07
C ASN A 846 -24.16 -10.24 -52.07
N ALA A 847 -23.82 -9.56 -50.97
CA ALA A 847 -23.85 -8.09 -50.87
C ALA A 847 -22.60 -7.38 -51.45
N GLY A 848 -21.65 -8.10 -52.05
CA GLY A 848 -20.48 -7.54 -52.73
C GLY A 848 -19.28 -7.22 -51.82
N PHE A 849 -19.25 -7.70 -50.57
CA PHE A 849 -18.07 -7.60 -49.71
C PHE A 849 -17.07 -8.71 -50.02
N VAL A 850 -15.82 -8.33 -50.33
CA VAL A 850 -14.68 -9.25 -50.42
C VAL A 850 -13.94 -9.32 -49.07
N PRO A 851 -13.16 -10.37 -48.79
CA PRO A 851 -12.47 -10.55 -47.50
C PRO A 851 -11.60 -9.36 -47.06
N SER A 852 -10.98 -8.65 -48.00
CA SER A 852 -10.17 -7.47 -47.69
C SER A 852 -11.01 -6.29 -47.18
N TYR A 853 -12.28 -6.17 -47.59
CA TYR A 853 -13.20 -5.15 -47.10
C TYR A 853 -13.68 -5.48 -45.70
N LEU A 854 -14.05 -6.74 -45.44
CA LEU A 854 -14.41 -7.20 -44.09
C LEU A 854 -13.23 -7.07 -43.13
N SER A 855 -12.02 -7.42 -43.58
CA SER A 855 -10.79 -7.25 -42.80
C SER A 855 -10.51 -5.80 -42.41
N ASN A 856 -10.83 -4.83 -43.27
CA ASN A 856 -10.71 -3.41 -42.94
C ASN A 856 -11.70 -2.99 -41.83
N ILE A 857 -12.93 -3.49 -41.88
CA ILE A 857 -13.97 -3.18 -40.88
C ILE A 857 -13.62 -3.82 -39.53
N LEU A 858 -13.26 -5.11 -39.57
CA LEU A 858 -12.89 -5.93 -38.41
C LEU A 858 -11.46 -5.69 -37.92
N SER A 859 -10.71 -4.77 -38.51
CA SER A 859 -9.32 -4.52 -38.13
C SER A 859 -9.24 -4.17 -36.64
N MET A 860 -8.29 -4.78 -35.93
CA MET A 860 -8.10 -4.66 -34.47
C MET A 860 -9.24 -5.23 -33.61
N ALA A 861 -10.08 -6.11 -34.16
CA ALA A 861 -11.09 -6.83 -33.39
C ALA A 861 -10.47 -7.83 -32.38
N GLY A 862 -9.27 -8.35 -32.67
CA GLY A 862 -8.55 -9.28 -31.81
C GLY A 862 -9.37 -10.54 -31.54
N ALA A 863 -9.42 -10.98 -30.28
CA ALA A 863 -10.21 -12.14 -29.89
C ALA A 863 -11.73 -11.97 -30.04
N ASN A 864 -12.23 -10.74 -30.19
CA ASN A 864 -13.66 -10.47 -30.35
C ASN A 864 -14.14 -10.55 -31.80
N ALA A 865 -13.23 -10.77 -32.77
CA ALA A 865 -13.56 -10.83 -34.19
C ALA A 865 -14.76 -11.74 -34.54
N PRO A 866 -14.91 -12.94 -33.96
CA PRO A 866 -16.05 -13.82 -34.25
C PRO A 866 -17.39 -13.18 -33.83
N HIS A 867 -17.44 -12.65 -32.62
CA HIS A 867 -18.62 -12.00 -32.07
C HIS A 867 -18.99 -10.73 -32.87
N ILE A 868 -17.99 -9.90 -33.17
CA ILE A 868 -18.18 -8.66 -33.93
C ILE A 868 -18.69 -8.95 -35.34
N LEU A 869 -18.14 -9.98 -36.00
CA LEU A 869 -18.60 -10.37 -37.34
C LEU A 869 -20.05 -10.85 -37.33
N ARG A 870 -20.46 -11.66 -36.34
CA ARG A 870 -21.87 -12.06 -36.15
C ARG A 870 -22.78 -10.85 -35.93
N LYS A 871 -22.40 -9.96 -35.01
CA LYS A 871 -23.18 -8.74 -34.72
C LYS A 871 -23.26 -7.81 -35.93
N PHE A 872 -22.19 -7.70 -36.71
CA PHE A 872 -22.19 -6.88 -37.92
C PHE A 872 -23.08 -7.48 -39.02
N ASN A 873 -23.09 -8.81 -39.17
CA ASN A 873 -24.05 -9.50 -40.05
C ASN A 873 -25.49 -9.21 -39.60
N GLU A 874 -25.81 -9.39 -38.31
CA GLU A 874 -27.12 -9.06 -37.75
C GLU A 874 -27.53 -7.61 -38.05
N CYS A 875 -26.62 -6.64 -37.91
CA CYS A 875 -26.90 -5.24 -38.24
C CYS A 875 -27.15 -4.99 -39.73
N CYS A 876 -26.37 -5.63 -40.59
CA CYS A 876 -26.46 -5.40 -42.04
C CYS A 876 -27.74 -6.01 -42.63
N PHE A 877 -28.15 -7.17 -42.11
CA PHE A 877 -29.20 -8.01 -42.67
C PHE A 877 -30.44 -8.16 -41.76
N ASN A 878 -30.65 -7.22 -40.83
CA ASN A 878 -31.87 -7.16 -40.01
C ASN A 878 -33.12 -6.82 -40.85
N LYS A 879 -34.30 -6.88 -40.23
CA LYS A 879 -35.59 -6.55 -40.88
C LYS A 879 -35.67 -5.13 -41.46
N GLU A 880 -34.87 -4.19 -40.93
CA GLU A 880 -34.83 -2.79 -41.37
C GLU A 880 -33.83 -2.57 -42.52
N ASN A 881 -32.97 -3.55 -42.79
CA ASN A 881 -32.11 -3.68 -43.96
C ASN A 881 -31.26 -2.42 -44.28
N TYR A 882 -30.63 -1.85 -43.25
CA TYR A 882 -29.82 -0.62 -43.36
C TYR A 882 -28.74 -0.70 -44.45
N LEU A 883 -28.15 -1.88 -44.66
CA LEU A 883 -27.15 -2.06 -45.70
C LEU A 883 -27.74 -1.76 -47.10
N ASN A 884 -28.99 -2.14 -47.37
CA ASN A 884 -29.62 -1.87 -48.66
C ASN A 884 -29.84 -0.38 -48.92
N HIS A 885 -30.09 0.44 -47.89
CA HIS A 885 -30.19 1.89 -48.06
C HIS A 885 -28.88 2.47 -48.61
N PHE A 886 -27.74 2.05 -48.04
CA PHE A 886 -26.42 2.43 -48.56
C PHE A 886 -26.22 1.89 -49.99
N LEU A 887 -26.47 0.61 -50.23
CA LEU A 887 -26.16 -0.03 -51.51
C LEU A 887 -27.09 0.39 -52.66
N THR A 888 -28.22 1.04 -52.37
CA THR A 888 -29.10 1.64 -53.38
C THR A 888 -28.50 2.95 -53.91
N GLU A 889 -27.73 3.67 -53.08
CA GLU A 889 -26.98 4.87 -53.44
C GLU A 889 -25.58 4.55 -53.99
N LYS A 890 -25.54 3.74 -55.06
CA LYS A 890 -24.33 3.13 -55.65
C LYS A 890 -23.25 4.13 -56.08
N THR A 891 -23.61 5.40 -56.31
CA THR A 891 -22.67 6.48 -56.68
C THR A 891 -21.85 6.99 -55.49
N LEU A 892 -22.29 6.73 -54.26
CA LEU A 892 -21.68 7.22 -53.02
C LEU A 892 -21.19 6.08 -52.12
N PHE A 893 -21.94 4.98 -52.07
CA PHE A 893 -21.67 3.87 -51.16
C PHE A 893 -21.59 2.53 -51.91
N THR A 894 -20.37 2.08 -52.14
CA THR A 894 -20.08 0.68 -52.47
C THR A 894 -19.60 -0.07 -51.22
N PRO A 895 -19.58 -1.42 -51.20
CA PRO A 895 -18.95 -2.17 -50.11
C PRO A 895 -17.49 -1.75 -49.83
N LYS A 896 -16.76 -1.36 -50.88
CA LYS A 896 -15.41 -0.80 -50.78
C LYS A 896 -15.40 0.52 -50.02
N ASP A 897 -16.36 1.40 -50.30
CA ASP A 897 -16.48 2.71 -49.66
C ASP A 897 -16.88 2.59 -48.19
N LEU A 898 -17.86 1.74 -47.90
CA LEU A 898 -18.26 1.41 -46.53
C LEU A 898 -17.06 0.86 -45.73
N SER A 899 -16.26 -0.03 -46.32
CA SER A 899 -15.06 -0.56 -45.66
C SER A 899 -14.01 0.51 -45.33
N LYS A 900 -13.95 1.61 -46.10
CA LYS A 900 -13.04 2.74 -45.85
C LYS A 900 -13.59 3.68 -44.78
N ILE A 901 -14.89 3.97 -44.81
CA ILE A 901 -15.57 4.77 -43.79
C ILE A 901 -15.45 4.08 -42.43
N LEU A 902 -15.73 2.77 -42.40
CA LEU A 902 -15.74 1.92 -41.21
C LEU A 902 -14.38 1.28 -40.90
N TYR A 903 -13.30 1.73 -41.53
CA TYR A 903 -11.97 1.14 -41.35
C TYR A 903 -11.52 1.17 -39.88
N GLY A 904 -11.22 0.02 -39.28
CA GLY A 904 -10.71 -0.08 -37.90
C GLY A 904 -11.73 0.31 -36.84
N VAL A 905 -13.02 0.20 -37.16
CA VAL A 905 -14.10 0.40 -36.19
C VAL A 905 -14.18 -0.78 -35.20
N GLY A 906 -13.87 -2.00 -35.66
CA GLY A 906 -13.64 -3.18 -34.80
C GLY A 906 -14.78 -3.42 -33.80
N ILE A 907 -14.44 -3.39 -32.50
CA ILE A 907 -15.37 -3.63 -31.37
C ILE A 907 -16.58 -2.69 -31.37
N ASN A 908 -16.47 -1.50 -31.96
CA ASN A 908 -17.52 -0.47 -31.93
C ASN A 908 -18.40 -0.47 -33.18
N ILE A 909 -18.36 -1.54 -33.99
CA ILE A 909 -19.09 -1.58 -35.26
C ILE A 909 -20.59 -1.39 -35.10
N PHE A 910 -21.15 -1.96 -34.04
CA PHE A 910 -22.58 -1.89 -33.77
C PHE A 910 -23.09 -0.44 -33.60
N PRO A 911 -22.62 0.34 -32.60
CA PRO A 911 -23.09 1.72 -32.45
C PRO A 911 -22.65 2.64 -33.58
N ILE A 912 -21.51 2.37 -34.22
CA ILE A 912 -20.99 3.26 -35.28
C ILE A 912 -21.72 3.04 -36.61
N PHE A 913 -22.09 1.81 -36.96
CA PHE A 913 -22.83 1.54 -38.19
C PHE A 913 -24.25 2.13 -38.12
N GLY A 914 -24.95 1.97 -36.99
CA GLY A 914 -26.24 2.62 -36.75
C GLY A 914 -26.15 4.15 -36.80
N LYS A 915 -25.14 4.75 -36.14
CA LYS A 915 -24.89 6.20 -36.24
C LYS A 915 -24.60 6.66 -37.67
N LEU A 916 -23.82 5.90 -38.43
CA LEU A 916 -23.54 6.22 -39.83
C LEU A 916 -24.83 6.19 -40.66
N HIS A 917 -25.69 5.19 -40.41
CA HIS A 917 -27.01 5.10 -41.03
C HIS A 917 -27.85 6.33 -40.71
N ASP A 918 -28.09 6.63 -39.43
CA ASP A 918 -28.95 7.74 -39.01
C ASP A 918 -28.44 9.12 -39.44
N LEU A 919 -27.13 9.24 -39.67
CA LEU A 919 -26.53 10.45 -40.23
C LEU A 919 -26.86 10.61 -41.73
N CYS A 920 -26.99 9.50 -42.46
CA CYS A 920 -27.13 9.47 -43.91
C CYS A 920 -28.58 9.27 -44.38
N PHE A 921 -29.37 8.49 -43.63
CA PHE A 921 -30.71 8.04 -44.00
C PHE A 921 -31.66 8.09 -42.81
N ASP A 922 -32.95 8.31 -43.07
CA ASP A 922 -34.01 8.07 -42.10
C ASP A 922 -34.37 6.57 -42.01
N LYS A 923 -35.29 6.20 -41.11
CA LYS A 923 -35.73 4.81 -40.94
C LYS A 923 -36.39 4.19 -42.19
N ALA A 924 -36.91 5.02 -43.10
CA ALA A 924 -37.54 4.57 -44.35
C ALA A 924 -36.53 4.48 -45.51
N GLY A 925 -35.27 4.85 -45.27
CA GLY A 925 -34.20 4.82 -46.28
C GLY A 925 -34.10 6.10 -47.12
N ASN A 926 -34.83 7.17 -46.78
CA ASN A 926 -34.69 8.44 -47.49
C ASN A 926 -33.43 9.17 -47.02
N LYS A 927 -32.76 9.88 -47.93
CA LYS A 927 -31.58 10.70 -47.60
C LYS A 927 -31.93 11.77 -46.58
N THR A 928 -31.11 11.91 -45.55
CA THR A 928 -31.22 13.02 -44.62
C THR A 928 -30.83 14.34 -45.30
N SER A 929 -31.29 15.47 -44.73
CA SER A 929 -30.83 16.80 -45.15
C SER A 929 -29.32 16.94 -45.07
N TYR A 930 -28.68 16.27 -44.11
CA TYR A 930 -27.23 16.25 -43.95
C TYR A 930 -26.52 15.56 -45.12
N LEU A 931 -27.02 14.39 -45.57
CA LEU A 931 -26.43 13.72 -46.72
C LEU A 931 -26.64 14.51 -48.02
N ASN A 932 -27.84 15.09 -48.23
CA ASN A 932 -28.10 15.93 -49.41
C ASN A 932 -27.16 17.14 -49.46
N TYR A 933 -26.97 17.82 -48.32
CA TYR A 933 -26.00 18.92 -48.20
C TYR A 933 -24.57 18.48 -48.58
N LEU A 934 -24.13 17.30 -48.10
CA LEU A 934 -22.80 16.79 -48.44
C LEU A 934 -22.68 16.49 -49.95
N ILE A 935 -23.74 15.96 -50.57
CA ILE A 935 -23.77 15.66 -52.01
C ILE A 935 -23.71 16.95 -52.84
N GLU A 936 -24.43 17.99 -52.43
CA GLU A 936 -24.50 19.26 -53.16
C GLU A 936 -23.19 20.06 -53.09
N HIS A 937 -22.38 19.88 -52.05
CA HIS A 937 -21.25 20.79 -51.77
C HIS A 937 -19.88 20.12 -51.72
N HIS A 938 -19.80 18.79 -51.78
CA HIS A 938 -18.54 18.07 -51.73
C HIS A 938 -18.43 16.96 -52.79
N PRO A 939 -17.24 16.73 -53.36
CA PRO A 939 -17.01 15.57 -54.20
C PRO A 939 -17.07 14.27 -53.39
N SER A 940 -17.54 13.17 -53.99
CA SER A 940 -17.74 11.85 -53.35
C SER A 940 -16.53 11.33 -52.54
N ARG A 941 -15.28 11.68 -52.92
CA ARG A 941 -14.08 11.33 -52.14
C ARG A 941 -13.97 12.09 -50.82
N GLU A 942 -14.38 13.35 -50.76
CA GLU A 942 -14.38 14.16 -49.54
C GLU A 942 -15.52 13.75 -48.61
N ILE A 943 -16.71 13.45 -49.17
CA ILE A 943 -17.86 12.96 -48.40
C ILE A 943 -17.46 11.77 -47.52
N ARG A 944 -16.77 10.77 -48.07
CA ARG A 944 -16.29 9.61 -47.31
C ARG A 944 -15.39 9.97 -46.12
N ASN A 945 -14.50 10.95 -46.30
CA ASN A 945 -13.61 11.40 -45.23
C ASN A 945 -14.39 12.18 -44.16
N ILE A 946 -15.32 13.04 -44.57
CA ILE A 946 -16.19 13.81 -43.66
C ILE A 946 -17.03 12.85 -42.81
N LEU A 947 -17.68 11.86 -43.44
CA LEU A 947 -18.45 10.84 -42.74
C LEU A 947 -17.59 10.05 -41.75
N ARG A 948 -16.40 9.60 -42.17
CA ARG A 948 -15.44 8.87 -41.32
C ARG A 948 -15.01 9.69 -40.11
N GLU A 949 -14.74 10.98 -40.27
CA GLU A 949 -14.39 11.87 -39.16
C GLU A 949 -15.59 12.12 -38.24
N LYS A 950 -16.78 12.31 -38.80
CA LYS A 950 -18.00 12.61 -38.03
C LYS A 950 -18.40 11.46 -37.11
N ILE A 951 -18.36 10.23 -37.60
CA ILE A 951 -18.67 9.04 -36.79
C ILE A 951 -17.60 8.73 -35.73
N ARG A 952 -16.42 9.37 -35.81
CA ARG A 952 -15.31 9.21 -34.84
C ARG A 952 -15.18 10.35 -33.82
N LYS A 953 -15.69 11.54 -34.13
CA LYS A 953 -15.59 12.74 -33.27
C LYS A 953 -16.69 12.86 -32.20
N ALA A 954 -17.71 11.99 -32.21
CA ALA A 954 -18.66 11.89 -31.10
C ALA A 954 -18.05 11.03 -29.97
N PRO A 955 -18.29 11.36 -28.69
CA PRO A 955 -17.55 10.77 -27.57
C PRO A 955 -17.70 9.25 -27.56
N THR A 956 -16.56 8.55 -27.57
CA THR A 956 -16.47 7.11 -27.29
C THR A 956 -16.33 6.97 -25.77
N PHE A 957 -17.45 7.07 -25.05
CA PHE A 957 -17.54 6.67 -23.65
C PHE A 957 -18.15 5.27 -23.55
N LEU A 958 -17.39 4.39 -22.87
CA LEU A 958 -17.75 3.12 -22.20
C LEU A 958 -18.41 2.00 -23.03
N ASP A 959 -17.71 0.87 -23.17
CA ASP A 959 -18.01 -0.30 -22.32
C ASP A 959 -16.89 -1.35 -22.39
N GLY A 960 -16.12 -1.41 -21.31
CA GLY A 960 -15.57 -2.67 -20.83
C GLY A 960 -16.51 -3.17 -19.75
N GLN A 961 -17.65 -3.75 -20.13
CA GLN A 961 -18.52 -4.46 -19.20
C GLN A 961 -18.76 -5.89 -19.66
N ASN A 962 -18.33 -6.77 -18.76
CA ASN A 962 -18.92 -8.06 -18.44
C ASN A 962 -20.36 -8.21 -18.94
N VAL A 963 -20.59 -9.25 -19.75
CA VAL A 963 -21.92 -9.79 -19.98
C VAL A 963 -22.35 -10.49 -18.68
N SER A 964 -23.14 -9.79 -17.86
CA SER A 964 -24.06 -10.42 -16.92
C SER A 964 -25.48 -10.17 -17.44
N GLU A 965 -26.09 -11.22 -18.00
CA GLU A 965 -27.49 -11.23 -18.41
C GLU A 965 -28.40 -11.21 -17.18
N GLU A 966 -29.34 -10.26 -17.14
CA GLU A 966 -30.61 -10.44 -16.43
C GLU A 966 -31.75 -9.93 -17.30
N GLY A 967 -32.69 -10.83 -17.61
CA GLY A 967 -33.88 -10.53 -18.40
C GLY A 967 -34.85 -11.70 -18.49
N LYS A 968 -35.37 -12.13 -17.32
CA LYS A 968 -36.64 -12.87 -17.08
C LYS A 968 -37.18 -13.77 -18.22
N ALA A 969 -36.94 -15.07 -18.11
CA ALA A 969 -37.78 -16.09 -18.73
C ALA A 969 -38.75 -16.69 -17.70
N THR A 970 -40.04 -16.63 -18.01
CA THR A 970 -41.13 -17.32 -17.32
C THR A 970 -41.02 -18.84 -17.50
N ASN A 971 -41.36 -19.57 -16.44
CA ASN A 971 -41.39 -21.02 -16.31
C ASN A 971 -42.08 -21.76 -17.48
N ALA A 972 -41.39 -22.75 -18.05
CA ALA A 972 -41.90 -24.12 -18.26
C ALA A 972 -40.72 -25.04 -18.64
N GLY A 973 -40.46 -26.07 -17.83
CA GLY A 973 -39.49 -27.13 -18.15
C GLY A 973 -40.01 -28.06 -19.27
N PRO A 974 -39.14 -28.93 -19.82
CA PRO A 974 -38.70 -30.09 -19.04
C PRO A 974 -37.18 -30.41 -19.10
N LYS A 975 -36.72 -31.05 -18.00
CA LYS A 975 -35.42 -31.74 -17.80
C LYS A 975 -35.40 -33.13 -18.50
N PRO A 976 -34.38 -34.01 -18.28
CA PRO A 976 -32.96 -33.94 -18.66
C PRO A 976 -32.48 -35.26 -19.33
N SER A 977 -31.27 -35.30 -19.89
CA SER A 977 -30.54 -36.58 -20.03
C SER A 977 -29.04 -36.40 -19.74
N ASN A 978 -28.56 -37.31 -18.90
CA ASN A 978 -27.27 -37.33 -18.22
C ASN A 978 -26.09 -37.64 -19.16
N SER A 979 -24.92 -37.09 -18.85
CA SER A 979 -23.74 -37.87 -18.45
C SER A 979 -22.54 -36.94 -18.19
N SER A 980 -22.25 -36.68 -16.92
CA SER A 980 -20.92 -36.26 -16.46
C SER A 980 -20.41 -37.29 -15.46
N GLU A 981 -19.58 -38.21 -15.93
CA GLU A 981 -18.58 -38.86 -15.10
C GLU A 981 -17.22 -38.40 -15.62
N ARG A 982 -16.58 -37.50 -14.86
CA ARG A 982 -15.12 -37.41 -14.89
C ARG A 982 -14.63 -37.21 -13.47
N THR A 983 -14.11 -38.32 -12.98
CA THR A 983 -13.40 -38.58 -11.76
C THR A 983 -12.25 -37.61 -11.53
N GLU A 984 -12.15 -37.20 -10.27
CA GLU A 984 -10.92 -36.79 -9.61
C GLU A 984 -9.87 -37.89 -9.79
N LEU A 985 -8.65 -37.51 -10.17
CA LEU A 985 -7.48 -38.35 -9.97
C LEU A 985 -6.31 -37.47 -9.57
N GLU A 986 -6.07 -37.53 -8.25
CA GLU A 986 -4.82 -37.24 -7.60
C GLU A 986 -3.65 -37.92 -8.33
N HIS A 987 -2.51 -37.23 -8.42
CA HIS A 987 -1.23 -37.93 -8.51
C HIS A 987 -0.22 -37.25 -7.59
N ASN A 988 -0.13 -37.81 -6.38
CA ASN A 988 1.14 -37.96 -5.67
C ASN A 988 2.01 -38.97 -6.44
N LEU A 989 3.29 -38.68 -6.63
CA LEU A 989 4.34 -39.70 -6.69
C LEU A 989 5.64 -39.08 -6.16
N ASN A 990 6.14 -39.66 -5.07
CA ASN A 990 7.45 -39.42 -4.47
C ASN A 990 8.29 -40.70 -4.61
N SER A 991 9.61 -40.52 -4.71
CA SER A 991 10.72 -41.50 -4.54
C SER A 991 10.99 -42.44 -5.74
N LEU A 992 12.23 -42.80 -6.13
CA LEU A 992 13.56 -42.68 -5.52
C LEU A 992 14.63 -42.97 -6.62
N HIS A 993 15.71 -42.17 -6.71
CA HIS A 993 17.11 -42.66 -6.72
C HIS A 993 18.13 -41.49 -6.69
N GLN A 994 18.77 -41.38 -5.52
CA GLN A 994 20.14 -40.98 -5.20
C GLN A 994 20.99 -40.18 -6.22
N SER A 995 21.34 -38.95 -5.83
CA SER A 995 22.76 -38.51 -5.73
C SER A 995 22.89 -37.26 -4.85
N ASP A 996 23.84 -37.32 -3.93
CA ASP A 996 24.13 -36.44 -2.78
C ASP A 996 24.47 -34.96 -3.14
N PRO A 997 24.21 -33.95 -2.28
CA PRO A 997 24.31 -32.53 -2.61
C PRO A 997 25.52 -31.83 -1.96
N ARG A 998 26.31 -31.11 -2.75
CA ARG A 998 27.18 -30.03 -2.24
C ARG A 998 27.35 -28.91 -3.28
N ALA A 999 26.64 -27.80 -3.13
CA ALA A 999 27.16 -26.47 -3.49
C ALA A 999 26.28 -25.33 -2.95
N LYS A 1000 26.91 -24.51 -2.11
CA LYS A 1000 26.41 -23.32 -1.43
C LYS A 1000 25.85 -22.27 -2.42
N ARG A 1001 24.56 -21.90 -2.33
CA ARG A 1001 24.03 -20.67 -2.93
C ARG A 1001 24.01 -19.55 -1.89
N LYS A 1002 25.03 -18.69 -1.94
CA LYS A 1002 25.10 -17.39 -1.26
C LYS A 1002 23.98 -16.48 -1.77
N THR A 1003 23.12 -16.02 -0.86
CA THR A 1003 22.17 -14.93 -1.06
C THR A 1003 22.92 -13.58 -1.00
N ARG A 1004 23.03 -12.91 -2.15
CA ARG A 1004 23.62 -11.56 -2.27
C ARG A 1004 22.56 -10.52 -1.89
N LYS A 1005 22.65 -9.97 -0.67
CA LYS A 1005 21.92 -8.78 -0.24
C LYS A 1005 22.45 -7.55 -1.02
N GLY A 1006 21.52 -6.74 -1.52
CA GLY A 1006 21.83 -5.49 -2.21
C GLY A 1006 22.42 -4.44 -1.26
N SER A 1007 23.52 -3.84 -1.70
CA SER A 1007 24.17 -2.70 -1.05
C SER A 1007 23.79 -1.40 -1.75
N THR A 1008 23.25 -0.48 -0.97
CA THR A 1008 23.04 0.93 -1.29
C THR A 1008 24.39 1.64 -1.44
N ILE A 1009 24.58 2.38 -2.53
CA ILE A 1009 25.75 3.25 -2.77
C ILE A 1009 25.39 4.67 -2.34
N TRP A 1010 26.22 5.29 -1.50
CA TRP A 1010 26.43 6.74 -1.46
C TRP A 1010 27.91 7.06 -1.19
N SER A 1011 28.38 8.07 -1.92
CA SER A 1011 29.71 8.66 -2.09
C SER A 1011 30.31 9.30 -0.82
N LYS A 1012 31.61 9.59 -0.63
CA LYS A 1012 32.52 10.48 -1.41
C LYS A 1012 33.95 10.47 -0.79
N ASN A 1013 34.96 10.70 -1.65
CA ASN A 1013 36.24 11.45 -1.48
C ASN A 1013 37.48 10.91 -0.73
N GLY A 1014 38.64 11.06 -1.39
CA GLY A 1014 39.99 11.32 -0.83
C GLY A 1014 41.03 10.20 -1.07
N GLN A 1015 41.77 10.17 -2.18
CA GLN A 1015 43.15 10.69 -2.39
C GLN A 1015 44.31 9.89 -1.74
N ASN A 1016 45.22 9.42 -2.61
CA ASN A 1016 46.65 9.04 -2.46
C ASN A 1016 46.95 7.86 -1.48
N ASP A 1017 47.76 6.84 -1.78
CA ASP A 1017 49.09 6.85 -2.42
C ASP A 1017 49.52 5.42 -2.82
N LYS A 1018 50.42 5.37 -3.82
CA LYS A 1018 51.54 4.42 -4.04
C LYS A 1018 51.32 2.98 -4.58
N ILE A 1019 51.70 2.90 -5.85
CA ILE A 1019 52.37 1.83 -6.61
C ILE A 1019 53.44 1.08 -5.80
N LEU A 1020 53.43 -0.25 -5.86
CA LEU A 1020 54.59 -1.09 -6.16
C LEU A 1020 54.17 -2.53 -6.51
N ASP A 1021 54.61 -2.94 -7.70
CA ASP A 1021 54.49 -4.25 -8.34
C ASP A 1021 55.32 -5.34 -7.65
N THR A 1022 55.19 -6.55 -8.21
CA THR A 1022 56.12 -7.71 -8.26
C THR A 1022 55.63 -8.91 -7.41
N VAL A 1023 54.91 -9.89 -7.97
CA VAL A 1023 55.25 -10.99 -8.92
C VAL A 1023 55.65 -12.30 -8.24
N ALA A 1024 54.88 -13.34 -8.61
CA ALA A 1024 55.19 -14.76 -8.82
C ALA A 1024 55.50 -15.74 -7.67
N GLY A 1025 54.94 -16.95 -7.88
CA GLY A 1025 55.44 -18.24 -7.40
C GLY A 1025 54.36 -19.07 -6.71
N SER A 1026 53.51 -19.86 -7.40
CA SER A 1026 53.76 -21.23 -7.91
C SER A 1026 54.25 -22.19 -6.80
N SER A 1027 53.76 -23.41 -6.59
CA SER A 1027 52.86 -24.29 -7.34
C SER A 1027 52.80 -25.65 -6.64
N CYS A 1028 51.99 -26.57 -7.19
CA CYS A 1028 51.94 -28.03 -7.00
C CYS A 1028 51.29 -28.50 -5.67
N SER A 1029 50.28 -29.39 -5.65
CA SER A 1029 49.74 -30.33 -6.64
C SER A 1029 48.24 -30.52 -6.46
#